data_AF-A0A0G0YZX7-F1
#
_entry.id   AF-A0A0G0YZX7-F1
#
_cell.length_a   1.000
_cell.length_b   1.000
_cell.length_c   1.000
_cell.angle_alpha   90.00
_cell.angle_beta   90.00
_cell.angle_gamma   90.00
#
_symmetry.space_group_name_H-M   'P 1'
#
loop_
_entity.id
_entity.type
_entity.pdbx_description
1 polymer ?
#
loop_
_entity_poly.entity_id
_entity_poly.type
_entity_poly.pdbx_seq_one_letter_code
_entity_poly.pdbx_strand_id
1 'polypeptide(L)'
;ADTEQFVIKANATQSNTQPLIQLQSSTGTPLLSLHSDNQTNIFLGYSAGIANSIGGGLENTFVGYLAGSSNTTGDYNTVLGSNSLSRNTSGSYNIAIGHQSLYSNVSGGSNIALGYTALYSENGGFGNIALGQAALYDNYDGGYNVAIGEYALTNNQYSSQNVAVGYQALFSHVGTSGDNTALGYSAGYDMQDGVGNLFLGGFAGDGVTRTGSDYNVSVGYGSGASLSANSDKNVFLGYEAGYSETGSNKLYIENSRSGPTGALIYGDFASNLLTLNANVGIGKTAPTAWLDISGATTSKPSIRIATGSEPSAPVTGDIYNDGDQLKYYNGSTWQDLGSTGTGASGVTGSGVSGQISFWNGTDSIAGSNNLWWNTASGNLGIADTEQFVIKANATQSNTQPLIQLQSSTGTPLLSITSDNETNAFFGYRAGSANTYGSATSGGNNTFIGYLSGSSNTSGYQNTVVGSNALAKNVGGDKNEAFGYQALYSNTGGNQNTAIGYASLWTNTTGSYNTAIGYYALLENTIGQDNIAMGESALSSNVDANESTGIGAFALEYNTGSYNTALGYRAGQYNQTGVGNVFLGWESGASAGARSGSDYNVTIGYRTGKSLSANSSNNVFIGNGAGYNETGSNKLYIEGDGLFSEPADTLIYGDFASDLLTFHANVGIGKTNPTA
;
A
#
# COMPACT_ATOMS: atom_id res chain seq x y z
N ALA A 1 -3.92 -52.99 -39.52
CA ALA A 1 -5.25 -52.77 -38.92
C ALA A 1 -4.99 -52.12 -37.57
N ASP A 2 -5.10 -50.83 -37.36
CA ASP A 2 -5.69 -49.71 -38.13
C ASP A 2 -4.75 -48.50 -38.02
N THR A 3 -4.30 -47.96 -39.16
CA THR A 3 -4.66 -46.65 -39.75
C THR A 3 -3.74 -45.52 -39.30
N GLU A 4 -3.08 -44.90 -40.29
CA GLU A 4 -2.34 -43.64 -40.24
C GLU A 4 -1.08 -43.62 -39.36
N GLN A 5 0.01 -44.20 -39.89
CA GLN A 5 1.34 -43.94 -39.35
C GLN A 5 1.69 -42.46 -39.59
N PHE A 6 1.79 -41.72 -38.49
CA PHE A 6 2.33 -40.37 -38.45
C PHE A 6 3.81 -40.38 -38.85
N VAL A 7 4.13 -39.87 -40.03
CA VAL A 7 5.51 -39.83 -40.53
C VAL A 7 6.12 -38.47 -40.21
N ILE A 8 7.13 -38.46 -39.34
CA ILE A 8 8.01 -37.29 -39.12
C ILE A 8 9.19 -37.42 -40.08
N LYS A 9 9.29 -36.53 -41.06
CA LYS A 9 10.45 -36.46 -41.96
C LYS A 9 11.37 -35.32 -41.53
N ALA A 10 12.57 -35.66 -41.06
CA ALA A 10 13.65 -34.71 -40.85
C ALA A 10 14.45 -34.54 -42.14
N ASN A 11 14.45 -33.36 -42.76
CA ASN A 11 15.23 -33.12 -43.97
C ASN A 11 16.70 -32.85 -43.61
N ALA A 12 17.62 -33.43 -44.37
CA ALA A 12 19.07 -33.30 -44.15
C ALA A 12 19.59 -31.88 -44.44
N THR A 13 18.85 -31.11 -45.24
CA THR A 13 19.13 -29.71 -45.58
C THR A 13 17.86 -28.90 -45.40
N GLN A 14 17.93 -27.83 -44.61
CA GLN A 14 16.80 -26.94 -44.34
C GLN A 14 16.73 -25.85 -45.41
N SER A 15 15.53 -25.63 -45.97
CA SER A 15 15.20 -24.45 -46.77
C SER A 15 13.70 -24.16 -46.65
N ASN A 16 13.24 -22.98 -47.09
CA ASN A 16 11.81 -22.63 -47.01
C ASN A 16 10.91 -23.54 -47.87
N THR A 17 11.48 -24.29 -48.83
CA THR A 17 10.78 -25.35 -49.60
C THR A 17 11.02 -26.77 -49.08
N GLN A 18 11.93 -26.95 -48.11
CA GLN A 18 12.27 -28.21 -47.45
C GLN A 18 12.31 -28.01 -45.92
N PRO A 19 11.17 -28.10 -45.23
CA PRO A 19 11.11 -27.80 -43.79
C PRO A 19 11.93 -28.78 -42.95
N LEU A 20 12.34 -28.37 -41.75
CA LEU A 20 13.10 -29.23 -40.84
C LEU A 20 12.28 -30.45 -40.42
N ILE A 21 11.03 -30.24 -40.01
CA ILE A 21 10.08 -31.31 -39.71
C ILE A 21 8.82 -31.05 -40.53
N GLN A 22 8.46 -32.03 -41.36
CA GLN A 22 7.15 -32.07 -42.02
C GLN A 22 6.31 -33.20 -41.44
N LEU A 23 5.12 -32.85 -40.99
CA LEU A 23 4.06 -33.82 -40.70
C LEU A 23 3.21 -33.94 -41.96
N GLN A 24 2.95 -35.17 -42.38
CA GLN A 24 2.17 -35.46 -43.58
C GLN A 24 1.15 -36.56 -43.30
N SER A 25 0.06 -36.57 -44.07
CA SER A 25 -0.83 -37.73 -44.12
C SER A 25 -0.07 -38.96 -44.63
N SER A 26 -0.66 -40.14 -44.44
CA SER A 26 -0.15 -41.38 -45.04
C SER A 26 -0.07 -41.33 -46.57
N THR A 27 -0.82 -40.42 -47.21
CA THR A 27 -0.82 -40.16 -48.65
C THR A 27 0.22 -39.11 -49.08
N GLY A 28 1.05 -38.61 -48.16
CA GLY A 28 2.10 -37.63 -48.45
C GLY A 28 1.62 -36.18 -48.53
N THR A 29 0.39 -35.89 -48.12
CA THR A 29 -0.12 -34.51 -48.07
C THR A 29 0.44 -33.80 -46.84
N PRO A 30 1.14 -32.67 -46.96
CA PRO A 30 1.66 -31.97 -45.80
C PRO A 30 0.54 -31.39 -44.92
N LEU A 31 0.62 -31.62 -43.61
CA LEU A 31 -0.35 -31.16 -42.61
C LEU A 31 0.22 -30.05 -41.71
N LEU A 32 1.50 -30.16 -41.34
CA LEU A 32 2.22 -29.17 -40.56
C LEU A 32 3.68 -29.12 -41.03
N SER A 33 4.29 -27.95 -41.01
CA SER A 33 5.70 -27.79 -41.29
C SER A 33 6.32 -26.89 -40.22
N LEU A 34 7.44 -27.34 -39.67
CA LEU A 34 8.29 -26.60 -38.75
C LEU A 34 9.58 -26.31 -39.48
N HIS A 35 9.91 -25.04 -39.66
CA HIS A 35 11.18 -24.63 -40.25
C HIS A 35 11.72 -23.36 -39.62
N SER A 36 13.06 -23.33 -39.55
CA SER A 36 13.88 -22.18 -39.23
C SER A 36 14.95 -22.20 -40.30
N ASP A 37 15.00 -21.18 -41.14
CA ASP A 37 16.16 -20.98 -42.01
C ASP A 37 17.32 -20.45 -41.14
N ASN A 38 18.56 -20.47 -41.63
CA ASN A 38 19.75 -20.02 -40.88
C ASN A 38 19.78 -18.49 -40.60
N GLN A 39 18.61 -17.86 -40.51
CA GLN A 39 18.32 -16.44 -40.50
C GLN A 39 17.32 -16.07 -39.39
N THR A 40 17.28 -16.89 -38.34
CA THR A 40 16.52 -16.69 -37.09
C THR A 40 15.00 -16.58 -37.26
N ASN A 41 14.45 -17.09 -38.37
CA ASN A 41 13.00 -17.18 -38.59
C ASN A 41 12.37 -18.40 -37.87
N ILE A 42 11.09 -18.28 -37.50
CA ILE A 42 10.25 -19.37 -36.94
C ILE A 42 9.01 -19.51 -37.82
N PHE A 43 8.84 -20.66 -38.46
CA PHE A 43 7.70 -20.91 -39.32
C PHE A 43 6.99 -22.21 -38.94
N LEU A 44 5.69 -22.11 -38.63
CA LEU A 44 4.84 -23.18 -38.12
C LEU A 44 3.46 -23.19 -38.80
N GLY A 45 3.27 -24.05 -39.79
CA GLY A 45 2.02 -24.13 -40.54
C GLY A 45 2.23 -24.56 -41.98
N TYR A 46 1.17 -25.01 -42.65
CA TYR A 46 1.27 -25.35 -44.07
C TYR A 46 1.58 -24.11 -44.90
N SER A 47 2.71 -24.15 -45.63
CA SER A 47 3.20 -23.08 -46.52
C SER A 47 3.43 -21.72 -45.83
N ALA A 48 3.59 -21.71 -44.50
CA ALA A 48 4.00 -20.51 -43.78
C ALA A 48 5.41 -20.09 -44.22
N GLY A 49 5.59 -18.84 -44.64
CA GLY A 49 6.90 -18.28 -45.07
C GLY A 49 7.53 -18.91 -46.32
N ILE A 50 6.76 -19.60 -47.17
CA ILE A 50 7.32 -20.41 -48.29
C ILE A 50 8.12 -19.59 -49.32
N ALA A 51 7.76 -18.33 -49.58
CA ALA A 51 8.45 -17.46 -50.53
C ALA A 51 9.67 -16.72 -49.94
N ASN A 52 9.97 -16.92 -48.64
CA ASN A 52 11.00 -16.15 -47.95
C ASN A 52 12.38 -16.44 -48.56
N SER A 53 13.11 -15.38 -48.94
CA SER A 53 14.34 -15.53 -49.73
C SER A 53 15.55 -15.73 -48.84
N ILE A 54 16.52 -16.54 -49.26
CA ILE A 54 17.78 -16.67 -48.52
C ILE A 54 18.61 -15.40 -48.76
N GLY A 55 18.76 -14.57 -47.73
CA GLY A 55 19.57 -13.33 -47.79
C GLY A 55 18.79 -12.02 -47.57
N GLY A 56 17.48 -12.12 -47.35
CA GLY A 56 16.58 -11.06 -46.91
C GLY A 56 15.28 -11.68 -46.39
N GLY A 57 14.58 -11.05 -45.46
CA GLY A 57 13.46 -11.68 -44.76
C GLY A 57 13.89 -12.41 -43.47
N LEU A 58 14.68 -11.75 -42.65
CA LEU A 58 15.25 -12.24 -41.39
C LEU A 58 14.27 -12.04 -40.21
N GLU A 59 14.42 -12.84 -39.16
CA GLU A 59 13.78 -12.63 -37.83
C GLU A 59 12.24 -12.55 -37.83
N ASN A 60 11.57 -13.29 -38.72
CA ASN A 60 10.12 -13.43 -38.80
C ASN A 60 9.60 -14.62 -37.98
N THR A 61 8.39 -14.50 -37.42
CA THR A 61 7.64 -15.60 -36.78
C THR A 61 6.29 -15.77 -37.46
N PHE A 62 6.08 -16.82 -38.26
CA PHE A 62 4.81 -17.11 -38.93
C PHE A 62 4.17 -18.41 -38.44
N VAL A 63 2.96 -18.31 -37.92
CA VAL A 63 2.20 -19.44 -37.37
C VAL A 63 0.80 -19.48 -37.97
N GLY A 64 0.46 -20.54 -38.71
CA GLY A 64 -0.85 -20.74 -39.33
C GLY A 64 -0.80 -21.13 -40.80
N TYR A 65 -1.96 -21.47 -41.37
CA TYR A 65 -2.09 -21.82 -42.78
C TYR A 65 -1.81 -20.60 -43.67
N LEU A 66 -0.84 -20.68 -44.58
CA LEU A 66 -0.42 -19.60 -45.50
C LEU A 66 0.05 -18.30 -44.83
N ALA A 67 0.35 -18.32 -43.53
CA ALA A 67 0.86 -17.17 -42.79
C ALA A 67 2.15 -16.63 -43.44
N GLY A 68 2.14 -15.37 -43.89
CA GLY A 68 3.30 -14.74 -44.53
C GLY A 68 3.78 -15.44 -45.82
N SER A 69 2.92 -16.20 -46.51
CA SER A 69 3.33 -17.09 -47.61
C SER A 69 4.02 -16.41 -48.79
N SER A 70 3.72 -15.14 -49.07
CA SER A 70 4.39 -14.38 -50.15
C SER A 70 5.60 -13.56 -49.70
N ASN A 71 5.98 -13.58 -48.40
CA ASN A 71 7.09 -12.77 -47.89
C ASN A 71 8.37 -13.14 -48.63
N THR A 72 9.01 -12.19 -49.33
CA THR A 72 10.27 -12.44 -50.06
C THR A 72 11.47 -11.86 -49.33
N THR A 73 11.42 -10.59 -48.93
CA THR A 73 12.54 -9.89 -48.26
C THR A 73 12.12 -9.10 -47.01
N GLY A 74 10.88 -9.25 -46.54
CA GLY A 74 10.37 -8.51 -45.38
C GLY A 74 10.88 -9.10 -44.06
N ASP A 75 11.49 -8.27 -43.22
CA ASP A 75 12.14 -8.67 -41.96
C ASP A 75 11.25 -8.40 -40.74
N TYR A 76 11.52 -9.05 -39.61
CA TYR A 76 10.94 -8.73 -38.29
C TYR A 76 9.40 -8.78 -38.20
N ASN A 77 8.73 -9.63 -38.97
CA ASN A 77 7.27 -9.76 -38.96
C ASN A 77 6.79 -10.88 -38.02
N THR A 78 5.73 -10.63 -37.24
CA THR A 78 5.07 -11.62 -36.36
C THR A 78 3.65 -11.91 -36.87
N VAL A 79 3.37 -13.15 -37.26
CA VAL A 79 2.10 -13.55 -37.88
C VAL A 79 1.52 -14.77 -37.16
N LEU A 80 0.26 -14.68 -36.74
CA LEU A 80 -0.48 -15.77 -36.11
C LEU A 80 -1.93 -15.83 -36.64
N GLY A 81 -2.19 -16.70 -37.61
CA GLY A 81 -3.52 -16.85 -38.19
C GLY A 81 -3.51 -17.47 -39.59
N SER A 82 -4.69 -17.85 -40.07
CA SER A 82 -4.86 -18.37 -41.43
C SER A 82 -4.95 -17.20 -42.43
N ASN A 83 -4.16 -17.27 -43.50
CA ASN A 83 -4.03 -16.25 -44.56
C ASN A 83 -3.61 -14.86 -44.06
N SER A 84 -3.09 -14.75 -42.84
CA SER A 84 -2.60 -13.48 -42.30
C SER A 84 -1.30 -13.08 -43.00
N LEU A 85 -1.16 -11.80 -43.37
CA LEU A 85 0.00 -11.27 -44.10
C LEU A 85 0.34 -12.02 -45.40
N SER A 86 -0.65 -12.64 -46.07
CA SER A 86 -0.38 -13.60 -47.15
C SER A 86 0.22 -13.00 -48.43
N ARG A 87 0.05 -11.70 -48.68
CA ARG A 87 0.54 -11.01 -49.88
C ARG A 87 1.80 -10.16 -49.68
N ASN A 88 2.37 -10.12 -48.48
CA ASN A 88 3.53 -9.29 -48.19
C ASN A 88 4.71 -9.75 -49.02
N THR A 89 5.35 -8.88 -49.80
CA THR A 89 6.58 -9.20 -50.54
C THR A 89 7.81 -8.67 -49.81
N SER A 90 7.78 -7.45 -49.32
CA SER A 90 8.96 -6.77 -48.74
C SER A 90 8.70 -5.94 -47.49
N GLY A 91 7.46 -5.91 -46.97
CA GLY A 91 7.12 -5.15 -45.77
C GLY A 91 7.74 -5.75 -44.51
N SER A 92 8.31 -4.91 -43.65
CA SER A 92 9.00 -5.32 -42.42
C SER A 92 8.30 -4.78 -41.17
N TYR A 93 8.58 -5.38 -40.00
CA TYR A 93 8.07 -4.96 -38.68
C TYR A 93 6.55 -5.06 -38.49
N ASN A 94 5.86 -5.93 -39.22
CA ASN A 94 4.40 -6.09 -39.12
C ASN A 94 3.99 -7.14 -38.08
N ILE A 95 2.89 -6.90 -37.37
CA ILE A 95 2.22 -7.86 -36.49
C ILE A 95 0.83 -8.18 -37.08
N ALA A 96 0.56 -9.43 -37.46
CA ALA A 96 -0.73 -9.84 -38.04
C ALA A 96 -1.30 -11.06 -37.31
N ILE A 97 -2.34 -10.88 -36.51
CA ILE A 97 -2.94 -11.92 -35.66
C ILE A 97 -4.45 -12.01 -35.94
N GLY A 98 -4.96 -13.19 -36.27
CA GLY A 98 -6.37 -13.42 -36.65
C GLY A 98 -6.55 -13.80 -38.13
N HIS A 99 -7.71 -14.33 -38.50
CA HIS A 99 -7.94 -14.80 -39.88
C HIS A 99 -7.97 -13.63 -40.88
N GLN A 100 -7.15 -13.72 -41.93
CA GLN A 100 -7.01 -12.70 -42.97
C GLN A 100 -6.67 -11.29 -42.45
N SER A 101 -6.01 -11.19 -41.29
CA SER A 101 -5.45 -9.92 -40.84
C SER A 101 -4.28 -9.51 -41.75
N LEU A 102 -4.22 -8.23 -42.13
CA LEU A 102 -3.17 -7.68 -42.99
C LEU A 102 -3.04 -8.41 -44.36
N TYR A 103 -4.15 -8.91 -44.90
CA TYR A 103 -4.16 -9.88 -46.01
C TYR A 103 -3.47 -9.37 -47.28
N SER A 104 -3.77 -8.13 -47.70
CA SER A 104 -3.33 -7.58 -48.98
C SER A 104 -2.01 -6.83 -48.96
N ASN A 105 -1.39 -6.62 -47.79
CA ASN A 105 -0.18 -5.81 -47.66
C ASN A 105 0.92 -6.31 -48.59
N VAL A 106 1.52 -5.44 -49.41
CA VAL A 106 2.61 -5.78 -50.36
C VAL A 106 3.97 -5.34 -49.82
N SER A 107 4.11 -4.05 -49.50
CA SER A 107 5.38 -3.46 -49.03
C SER A 107 5.25 -2.61 -47.77
N GLY A 108 4.05 -2.46 -47.22
CA GLY A 108 3.79 -1.67 -46.02
C GLY A 108 4.48 -2.27 -44.79
N GLY A 109 5.03 -1.41 -43.94
CA GLY A 109 5.78 -1.81 -42.75
C GLY A 109 5.21 -1.24 -41.46
N SER A 110 5.66 -1.80 -40.33
CA SER A 110 5.29 -1.33 -38.99
C SER A 110 3.78 -1.34 -38.69
N ASN A 111 3.02 -2.22 -39.34
CA ASN A 111 1.57 -2.33 -39.14
C ASN A 111 1.21 -3.37 -38.07
N ILE A 112 0.20 -3.11 -37.24
CA ILE A 112 -0.34 -4.04 -36.24
C ILE A 112 -1.80 -4.34 -36.60
N ALA A 113 -2.14 -5.58 -36.93
CA ALA A 113 -3.50 -6.03 -37.24
C ALA A 113 -3.88 -7.21 -36.34
N LEU A 114 -4.86 -7.01 -35.45
CA LEU A 114 -5.38 -8.03 -34.53
C LEU A 114 -6.90 -8.15 -34.69
N GLY A 115 -7.38 -9.23 -35.29
CA GLY A 115 -8.82 -9.47 -35.48
C GLY A 115 -9.15 -10.16 -36.79
N TYR A 116 -10.42 -10.53 -36.96
CA TYR A 116 -10.92 -11.04 -38.23
C TYR A 116 -10.93 -9.92 -39.27
N THR A 117 -10.18 -10.08 -40.36
CA THR A 117 -10.10 -9.11 -41.48
C THR A 117 -9.66 -7.69 -41.10
N ALA A 118 -8.94 -7.52 -39.99
CA ALA A 118 -8.31 -6.24 -39.66
C ALA A 118 -7.25 -5.89 -40.71
N LEU A 119 -7.25 -4.64 -41.22
CA LEU A 119 -6.31 -4.18 -42.27
C LEU A 119 -6.34 -5.04 -43.56
N TYR A 120 -7.52 -5.41 -44.05
CA TYR A 120 -7.66 -6.41 -45.13
C TYR A 120 -7.12 -5.95 -46.50
N SER A 121 -7.44 -4.73 -46.92
CA SER A 121 -7.21 -4.21 -48.30
C SER A 121 -5.94 -3.36 -48.47
N GLU A 122 -5.00 -3.41 -47.53
CA GLU A 122 -3.81 -2.54 -47.52
C GLU A 122 -2.81 -2.80 -48.63
N ASN A 123 -2.41 -1.73 -49.33
CA ASN A 123 -1.54 -1.77 -50.50
C ASN A 123 -0.31 -0.83 -50.40
N GLY A 124 0.25 -0.67 -49.19
CA GLY A 124 1.49 0.09 -48.99
C GLY A 124 1.51 1.00 -47.77
N GLY A 125 0.41 1.13 -47.04
CA GLY A 125 0.32 1.89 -45.80
C GLY A 125 1.37 1.48 -44.76
N PHE A 126 1.89 2.46 -44.03
CA PHE A 126 2.93 2.26 -43.01
C PHE A 126 2.46 2.76 -41.64
N GLY A 127 2.74 2.00 -40.58
CA GLY A 127 2.53 2.43 -39.20
C GLY A 127 1.07 2.40 -38.73
N ASN A 128 0.20 1.57 -39.34
CA ASN A 128 -1.21 1.47 -38.96
C ASN A 128 -1.44 0.47 -37.82
N ILE A 129 -2.40 0.73 -36.94
CA ILE A 129 -2.84 -0.17 -35.87
C ILE A 129 -4.33 -0.47 -36.07
N ALA A 130 -4.72 -1.72 -36.26
CA ALA A 130 -6.10 -2.17 -36.35
C ALA A 130 -6.37 -3.32 -35.38
N LEU A 131 -7.20 -3.07 -34.36
CA LEU A 131 -7.57 -4.05 -33.34
C LEU A 131 -9.11 -4.19 -33.32
N GLY A 132 -9.64 -5.30 -33.82
CA GLY A 132 -11.09 -5.53 -33.93
C GLY A 132 -11.49 -6.15 -35.27
N GLN A 133 -12.74 -6.61 -35.36
CA GLN A 133 -13.29 -7.12 -36.61
C GLN A 133 -13.43 -5.99 -37.64
N ALA A 134 -12.84 -6.18 -38.83
CA ALA A 134 -12.91 -5.24 -39.95
C ALA A 134 -12.51 -3.79 -39.58
N ALA A 135 -11.67 -3.65 -38.54
CA ALA A 135 -11.01 -2.39 -38.24
C ALA A 135 -10.07 -2.06 -39.40
N LEU A 136 -10.21 -0.85 -39.97
CA LEU A 136 -9.35 -0.37 -41.05
C LEU A 136 -9.39 -1.27 -42.31
N TYR A 137 -10.57 -1.84 -42.61
CA TYR A 137 -10.75 -2.85 -43.65
C TYR A 137 -10.32 -2.39 -45.05
N ASP A 138 -10.78 -1.22 -45.50
CA ASP A 138 -10.54 -0.64 -46.84
C ASP A 138 -9.55 0.52 -46.82
N ASN A 139 -8.37 0.34 -46.23
CA ASN A 139 -7.26 1.29 -46.38
C ASN A 139 -6.36 0.90 -47.53
N TYR A 140 -6.23 1.75 -48.56
CA TYR A 140 -5.39 1.42 -49.72
C TYR A 140 -3.95 1.88 -49.50
N ASP A 141 -3.73 3.14 -49.10
CA ASP A 141 -2.38 3.74 -48.97
C ASP A 141 -2.21 4.67 -47.73
N GLY A 142 -3.24 4.79 -46.88
CA GLY A 142 -3.17 5.65 -45.69
C GLY A 142 -2.17 5.14 -44.65
N GLY A 143 -1.40 6.02 -44.04
CA GLY A 143 -0.41 5.68 -43.00
C GLY A 143 -0.74 6.25 -41.62
N TYR A 144 -0.11 5.70 -40.59
CA TYR A 144 -0.19 6.18 -39.20
C TYR A 144 -1.61 6.27 -38.62
N ASN A 145 -2.51 5.39 -39.06
CA ASN A 145 -3.89 5.32 -38.57
C ASN A 145 -4.03 4.32 -37.41
N VAL A 146 -4.91 4.61 -36.45
CA VAL A 146 -5.23 3.73 -35.32
C VAL A 146 -6.73 3.45 -35.30
N ALA A 147 -7.15 2.21 -35.57
CA ALA A 147 -8.53 1.74 -35.45
C ALA A 147 -8.63 0.67 -34.35
N ILE A 148 -9.44 0.90 -33.32
CA ILE A 148 -9.65 -0.05 -32.22
C ILE A 148 -11.15 -0.20 -31.98
N GLY A 149 -11.74 -1.32 -32.40
CA GLY A 149 -13.18 -1.56 -32.34
C GLY A 149 -13.68 -2.25 -33.60
N GLU A 150 -14.86 -2.87 -33.49
CA GLU A 150 -15.51 -3.47 -34.65
C GLU A 150 -15.98 -2.37 -35.62
N TYR A 151 -15.59 -2.49 -36.89
CA TYR A 151 -15.82 -1.51 -37.96
C TYR A 151 -15.27 -0.09 -37.72
N ALA A 152 -14.29 0.07 -36.84
CA ALA A 152 -13.60 1.36 -36.68
C ALA A 152 -12.81 1.69 -37.96
N LEU A 153 -13.03 2.89 -38.51
CA LEU A 153 -12.33 3.42 -39.68
C LEU A 153 -12.38 2.49 -40.93
N THR A 154 -13.49 1.76 -41.10
CA THR A 154 -13.62 0.71 -42.13
C THR A 154 -13.39 1.19 -43.55
N ASN A 155 -13.95 2.34 -43.96
CA ASN A 155 -13.92 2.80 -45.35
C ASN A 155 -12.75 3.74 -45.68
N ASN A 156 -11.70 3.80 -44.86
CA ASN A 156 -10.63 4.79 -44.99
C ASN A 156 -9.72 4.59 -46.20
N GLN A 157 -10.11 5.05 -47.38
CA GLN A 157 -9.42 4.68 -48.63
C GLN A 157 -7.97 5.22 -48.74
N TYR A 158 -7.72 6.48 -48.34
CA TYR A 158 -6.43 7.14 -48.56
C TYR A 158 -5.95 8.02 -47.39
N SER A 159 -6.75 8.15 -46.32
CA SER A 159 -6.45 9.11 -45.27
C SER A 159 -5.43 8.57 -44.27
N SER A 160 -4.61 9.48 -43.74
CA SER A 160 -3.53 9.19 -42.79
C SER A 160 -3.76 9.90 -41.46
N GLN A 161 -3.10 9.43 -40.40
CA GLN A 161 -3.07 10.08 -39.08
C GLN A 161 -4.44 10.16 -38.37
N ASN A 162 -5.35 9.22 -38.67
CA ASN A 162 -6.64 9.15 -38.00
C ASN A 162 -6.62 8.19 -36.80
N VAL A 163 -7.34 8.51 -35.74
CA VAL A 163 -7.52 7.66 -34.56
C VAL A 163 -9.01 7.40 -34.37
N ALA A 164 -9.46 6.17 -34.59
CA ALA A 164 -10.84 5.72 -34.39
C ALA A 164 -10.89 4.63 -33.32
N VAL A 165 -11.60 4.86 -32.23
CA VAL A 165 -11.74 3.90 -31.14
C VAL A 165 -13.20 3.76 -30.73
N GLY A 166 -13.76 2.56 -30.85
CA GLY A 166 -15.18 2.28 -30.61
C GLY A 166 -15.85 1.60 -31.80
N TYR A 167 -17.05 1.08 -31.59
CA TYR A 167 -17.86 0.49 -32.65
C TYR A 167 -18.21 1.54 -33.69
N GLN A 168 -17.87 1.32 -34.96
CA GLN A 168 -18.17 2.20 -36.10
C GLN A 168 -17.67 3.66 -35.98
N ALA A 169 -16.65 3.93 -35.16
CA ALA A 169 -16.02 5.25 -35.15
C ALA A 169 -15.38 5.55 -36.52
N LEU A 170 -15.68 6.74 -37.10
CA LEU A 170 -15.26 7.15 -38.46
C LEU A 170 -15.59 6.15 -39.57
N PHE A 171 -16.76 5.50 -39.51
CA PHE A 171 -17.13 4.45 -40.46
C PHE A 171 -17.14 4.90 -41.92
N SER A 172 -17.74 6.06 -42.25
CA SER A 172 -17.95 6.53 -43.62
C SER A 172 -16.82 7.40 -44.18
N HIS A 173 -15.65 7.44 -43.52
CA HIS A 173 -14.53 8.28 -43.91
C HIS A 173 -13.92 7.79 -45.22
N VAL A 174 -14.07 8.55 -46.31
CA VAL A 174 -13.67 8.14 -47.69
C VAL A 174 -12.64 9.09 -48.33
N GLY A 175 -12.29 10.19 -47.66
CA GLY A 175 -11.45 11.25 -48.21
C GLY A 175 -9.94 11.02 -48.13
N THR A 176 -9.17 11.89 -48.81
CA THR A 176 -7.71 12.00 -48.71
C THR A 176 -7.25 12.87 -47.52
N SER A 177 -8.21 13.39 -46.77
CA SER A 177 -8.10 14.37 -45.68
C SER A 177 -7.99 13.67 -44.33
N GLY A 178 -6.97 13.96 -43.53
CA GLY A 178 -6.63 13.21 -42.30
C GLY A 178 -6.70 13.98 -41.00
N ASP A 179 -5.95 13.50 -40.00
CA ASP A 179 -5.83 14.10 -38.66
C ASP A 179 -7.11 14.09 -37.82
N ASN A 180 -8.01 13.13 -38.04
CA ASN A 180 -9.25 13.01 -37.28
C ASN A 180 -9.12 12.06 -36.09
N THR A 181 -9.61 12.46 -34.92
CA THR A 181 -9.69 11.60 -33.72
C THR A 181 -11.15 11.39 -33.34
N ALA A 182 -11.63 10.15 -33.37
CA ALA A 182 -12.95 9.74 -32.93
C ALA A 182 -12.87 8.64 -31.86
N LEU A 183 -13.45 8.88 -30.70
CA LEU A 183 -13.51 7.91 -29.59
C LEU A 183 -14.95 7.80 -29.07
N GLY A 184 -15.61 6.67 -29.28
CA GLY A 184 -16.98 6.42 -28.86
C GLY A 184 -17.77 5.54 -29.85
N TYR A 185 -18.96 5.13 -29.44
CA TYR A 185 -19.91 4.42 -30.31
C TYR A 185 -20.37 5.36 -31.44
N SER A 186 -20.09 5.02 -32.70
CA SER A 186 -20.48 5.79 -33.90
C SER A 186 -20.03 7.27 -33.87
N ALA A 187 -18.91 7.58 -33.19
CA ALA A 187 -18.33 8.91 -33.23
C ALA A 187 -17.85 9.25 -34.66
N GLY A 188 -18.31 10.37 -35.22
CA GLY A 188 -17.99 10.78 -36.59
C GLY A 188 -18.46 9.83 -37.69
N TYR A 189 -19.50 9.03 -37.44
CA TYR A 189 -19.94 7.94 -38.32
C TYR A 189 -20.13 8.35 -39.80
N ASP A 190 -20.75 9.51 -40.05
CA ASP A 190 -21.09 10.03 -41.38
C ASP A 190 -20.06 11.03 -41.97
N MET A 191 -18.89 11.21 -41.33
CA MET A 191 -17.82 12.07 -41.86
C MET A 191 -17.24 11.48 -43.16
N GLN A 192 -17.11 12.27 -44.23
CA GLN A 192 -16.57 11.80 -45.51
C GLN A 192 -15.15 12.33 -45.82
N ASP A 193 -14.90 13.63 -45.71
CA ASP A 193 -13.65 14.27 -46.16
C ASP A 193 -13.11 15.39 -45.23
N GLY A 194 -13.62 15.47 -44.00
CA GLY A 194 -13.19 16.48 -43.02
C GLY A 194 -11.76 16.27 -42.53
N VAL A 195 -11.08 17.37 -42.19
CA VAL A 195 -9.71 17.39 -41.65
C VAL A 195 -9.70 17.86 -40.19
N GLY A 196 -8.86 17.23 -39.37
CA GLY A 196 -8.47 17.81 -38.07
C GLY A 196 -9.59 17.86 -37.03
N ASN A 197 -10.58 16.96 -37.12
CA ASN A 197 -11.71 16.95 -36.20
C ASN A 197 -11.44 16.07 -34.96
N LEU A 198 -11.94 16.48 -33.81
CA LEU A 198 -11.92 15.73 -32.54
C LEU A 198 -13.35 15.42 -32.10
N PHE A 199 -13.73 14.14 -32.15
CA PHE A 199 -15.04 13.64 -31.73
C PHE A 199 -14.90 12.65 -30.58
N LEU A 200 -15.40 13.02 -29.40
CA LEU A 200 -15.29 12.21 -28.20
C LEU A 200 -16.67 12.01 -27.56
N GLY A 201 -17.17 10.78 -27.57
CA GLY A 201 -18.50 10.43 -27.07
C GLY A 201 -19.33 9.68 -28.10
N GLY A 202 -20.37 8.97 -27.64
CA GLY A 202 -21.30 8.29 -28.54
C GLY A 202 -22.02 9.28 -29.44
N PHE A 203 -22.06 9.03 -30.75
CA PHE A 203 -22.68 9.92 -31.74
C PHE A 203 -22.12 11.36 -31.77
N ALA A 204 -20.93 11.60 -31.20
CA ALA A 204 -20.28 12.92 -31.31
C ALA A 204 -19.93 13.16 -32.79
N GLY A 205 -20.42 14.27 -33.35
CA GLY A 205 -20.26 14.60 -34.77
C GLY A 205 -21.02 13.71 -35.75
N ASP A 206 -22.01 12.93 -35.30
CA ASP A 206 -22.85 12.05 -36.13
C ASP A 206 -23.95 12.85 -36.85
N GLY A 207 -23.82 13.09 -38.16
CA GLY A 207 -24.66 14.04 -38.91
C GLY A 207 -24.59 13.91 -40.43
N VAL A 208 -25.57 14.47 -41.14
CA VAL A 208 -25.73 14.40 -42.61
C VAL A 208 -24.42 14.57 -43.39
N THR A 209 -24.14 13.69 -44.36
CA THR A 209 -22.96 13.64 -45.24
C THR A 209 -22.13 14.94 -45.28
N ARG A 210 -20.99 14.92 -44.59
CA ARG A 210 -20.21 16.12 -44.24
C ARG A 210 -19.04 16.31 -45.19
N THR A 211 -19.25 17.10 -46.24
CA THR A 211 -18.17 17.57 -47.11
C THR A 211 -17.57 18.88 -46.59
N GLY A 212 -16.29 18.90 -46.24
CA GLY A 212 -15.55 20.09 -45.81
C GLY A 212 -16.02 20.67 -44.47
N SER A 213 -16.12 19.86 -43.41
CA SER A 213 -16.33 20.34 -42.04
C SER A 213 -15.04 20.16 -41.23
N ASP A 214 -14.18 21.18 -41.21
CA ASP A 214 -12.81 21.05 -40.72
C ASP A 214 -12.62 21.66 -39.32
N TYR A 215 -11.66 21.12 -38.58
CA TYR A 215 -11.18 21.66 -37.30
C TYR A 215 -12.26 21.79 -36.21
N ASN A 216 -13.23 20.88 -36.18
CA ASN A 216 -14.27 20.87 -35.16
C ASN A 216 -13.87 20.04 -33.94
N VAL A 217 -14.21 20.53 -32.74
CA VAL A 217 -14.11 19.80 -31.48
C VAL A 217 -15.53 19.52 -30.98
N SER A 218 -15.91 18.26 -30.87
CA SER A 218 -17.19 17.83 -30.30
C SER A 218 -16.95 16.77 -29.23
N VAL A 219 -17.18 17.14 -27.97
CA VAL A 219 -16.91 16.30 -26.80
C VAL A 219 -18.21 16.15 -26.01
N GLY A 220 -18.78 14.95 -25.98
CA GLY A 220 -20.03 14.62 -25.31
C GLY A 220 -20.96 13.79 -26.21
N TYR A 221 -21.86 13.02 -25.59
CA TYR A 221 -22.84 12.23 -26.33
C TYR A 221 -23.73 13.13 -27.20
N GLY A 222 -23.80 12.85 -28.50
CA GLY A 222 -24.59 13.62 -29.47
C GLY A 222 -24.14 15.08 -29.69
N SER A 223 -22.96 15.48 -29.20
CA SER A 223 -22.44 16.83 -29.43
C SER A 223 -22.12 17.05 -30.92
N GLY A 224 -22.50 18.21 -31.46
CA GLY A 224 -22.22 18.55 -32.87
C GLY A 224 -22.90 17.67 -33.92
N ALA A 225 -24.00 16.99 -33.59
CA ALA A 225 -24.67 16.05 -34.49
C ALA A 225 -25.25 16.68 -35.78
N SER A 226 -25.64 17.96 -35.79
CA SER A 226 -26.15 18.62 -37.02
C SER A 226 -25.10 19.44 -37.77
N LEU A 227 -23.81 19.25 -37.48
CA LEU A 227 -22.74 19.86 -38.27
C LEU A 227 -22.93 19.48 -39.75
N SER A 228 -22.91 20.49 -40.62
CA SER A 228 -23.23 20.37 -42.04
C SER A 228 -22.00 20.71 -42.90
N ALA A 229 -22.15 20.66 -44.23
CA ALA A 229 -21.09 21.04 -45.15
C ALA A 229 -20.61 22.48 -44.86
N ASN A 230 -19.29 22.67 -44.71
CA ASN A 230 -18.65 23.97 -44.35
C ASN A 230 -18.99 24.50 -42.94
N SER A 231 -19.29 23.61 -41.99
CA SER A 231 -19.38 23.95 -40.56
C SER A 231 -18.01 23.78 -39.90
N ASP A 232 -17.16 24.81 -39.98
CA ASP A 232 -15.75 24.75 -39.57
C ASP A 232 -15.48 25.39 -38.20
N LYS A 233 -14.42 24.93 -37.53
CA LYS A 233 -13.83 25.59 -36.34
C LYS A 233 -14.79 25.77 -35.18
N ASN A 234 -15.71 24.83 -35.00
CA ASN A 234 -16.64 24.83 -33.89
C ASN A 234 -16.08 24.09 -32.68
N VAL A 235 -16.47 24.51 -31.48
CA VAL A 235 -16.11 23.89 -30.21
C VAL A 235 -17.38 23.62 -29.39
N PHE A 236 -17.74 22.35 -29.27
CA PHE A 236 -18.93 21.88 -28.57
C PHE A 236 -18.56 20.92 -27.43
N LEU A 237 -18.95 21.26 -26.20
CA LEU A 237 -18.60 20.49 -24.99
C LEU A 237 -19.85 20.20 -24.14
N GLY A 238 -20.18 18.92 -24.00
CA GLY A 238 -21.21 18.35 -23.13
C GLY A 238 -22.32 17.59 -23.87
N TYR A 239 -23.30 17.08 -23.12
CA TYR A 239 -24.42 16.28 -23.68
C TYR A 239 -25.24 17.13 -24.66
N GLU A 240 -25.30 16.69 -25.92
CA GLU A 240 -26.00 17.37 -27.03
C GLU A 240 -25.57 18.84 -27.28
N ALA A 241 -24.38 19.23 -26.84
CA ALA A 241 -23.88 20.59 -27.06
C ALA A 241 -23.76 20.90 -28.56
N GLY A 242 -24.28 22.06 -28.98
CA GLY A 242 -24.27 22.47 -30.38
C GLY A 242 -25.02 21.51 -31.31
N TYR A 243 -25.91 20.64 -30.79
CA TYR A 243 -26.55 19.58 -31.60
C TYR A 243 -27.19 20.15 -32.86
N SER A 244 -27.90 21.28 -32.79
CA SER A 244 -28.61 21.90 -33.93
C SER A 244 -27.80 22.99 -34.64
N GLU A 245 -26.53 23.19 -34.30
CA GLU A 245 -25.69 24.25 -34.89
C GLU A 245 -25.16 23.81 -36.26
N THR A 246 -25.28 24.70 -37.25
CA THR A 246 -24.87 24.47 -38.65
C THR A 246 -23.82 25.48 -39.12
N GLY A 247 -23.54 26.51 -38.31
CA GLY A 247 -22.56 27.55 -38.62
C GLY A 247 -21.11 27.14 -38.39
N SER A 248 -20.22 28.12 -38.56
CA SER A 248 -18.79 28.03 -38.25
C SER A 248 -18.43 28.95 -37.08
N ASN A 249 -17.27 28.70 -36.45
CA ASN A 249 -16.68 29.53 -35.40
C ASN A 249 -17.53 29.65 -34.13
N LYS A 250 -18.31 28.62 -33.78
CA LYS A 250 -19.19 28.66 -32.60
C LYS A 250 -18.57 27.95 -31.39
N LEU A 251 -18.87 28.48 -30.21
CA LEU A 251 -18.56 27.86 -28.92
C LEU A 251 -19.87 27.53 -28.20
N TYR A 252 -20.04 26.28 -27.78
CA TYR A 252 -21.10 25.86 -26.86
C TYR A 252 -20.53 24.97 -25.77
N ILE A 253 -20.76 25.34 -24.51
CA ILE A 253 -20.54 24.50 -23.34
C ILE A 253 -21.89 24.36 -22.65
N GLU A 254 -22.52 23.21 -22.81
CA GLU A 254 -23.88 22.97 -22.35
C GLU A 254 -24.15 21.47 -22.17
N ASN A 255 -25.25 21.13 -21.50
CA ASN A 255 -25.68 19.75 -21.26
C ASN A 255 -27.11 19.50 -21.77
N SER A 256 -27.51 20.23 -22.81
CA SER A 256 -28.84 20.16 -23.42
C SER A 256 -28.80 20.59 -24.88
N ARG A 257 -29.91 20.46 -25.59
CA ARG A 257 -30.11 20.92 -26.98
C ARG A 257 -30.76 22.31 -27.07
N SER A 258 -30.55 23.16 -26.08
CA SER A 258 -31.31 24.41 -25.93
C SER A 258 -30.78 25.59 -26.74
N GLY A 259 -29.60 25.47 -27.32
CA GLY A 259 -29.00 26.52 -28.16
C GLY A 259 -28.53 27.73 -27.33
N PRO A 260 -28.31 28.91 -27.96
CA PRO A 260 -27.62 30.03 -27.33
C PRO A 260 -28.22 30.52 -26.01
N THR A 261 -29.55 30.44 -25.86
CA THR A 261 -30.25 30.96 -24.67
C THR A 261 -30.27 30.00 -23.49
N GLY A 262 -29.96 28.72 -23.69
CA GLY A 262 -29.93 27.74 -22.61
C GLY A 262 -28.56 27.09 -22.36
N ALA A 263 -27.56 27.40 -23.20
CA ALA A 263 -26.18 27.00 -22.96
C ALA A 263 -25.58 27.70 -21.72
N LEU A 264 -24.72 27.01 -20.96
CA LEU A 264 -24.04 27.61 -19.80
C LEU A 264 -23.04 28.69 -20.25
N ILE A 265 -22.25 28.35 -21.27
CA ILE A 265 -21.36 29.27 -21.97
C ILE A 265 -21.61 29.11 -23.46
N TYR A 266 -21.80 30.22 -24.17
CA TYR A 266 -21.84 30.22 -25.63
C TYR A 266 -21.05 31.39 -26.20
N GLY A 267 -20.63 31.28 -27.45
CA GLY A 267 -19.84 32.30 -28.08
C GLY A 267 -19.68 32.17 -29.57
N ASP A 268 -19.07 33.19 -30.15
CA ASP A 268 -18.75 33.28 -31.57
C ASP A 268 -17.31 33.78 -31.71
N PHE A 269 -16.42 32.88 -32.14
CA PHE A 269 -15.01 33.17 -32.34
C PHE A 269 -14.76 34.16 -33.49
N ALA A 270 -15.65 34.26 -34.49
CA ALA A 270 -15.49 35.23 -35.56
C ALA A 270 -15.70 36.68 -35.07
N SER A 271 -16.52 36.86 -34.03
CA SER A 271 -16.78 38.16 -33.38
C SER A 271 -16.06 38.38 -32.05
N ASN A 272 -15.24 37.41 -31.60
CA ASN A 272 -14.62 37.41 -30.27
C ASN A 272 -15.64 37.55 -29.12
N LEU A 273 -16.82 36.97 -29.29
CA LEU A 273 -17.90 37.05 -28.30
C LEU A 273 -17.89 35.81 -27.39
N LEU A 274 -17.83 36.04 -26.07
CA LEU A 274 -18.02 35.03 -25.03
C LEU A 274 -19.15 35.48 -24.11
N THR A 275 -20.18 34.65 -23.97
CA THR A 275 -21.36 34.92 -23.14
C THR A 275 -21.55 33.80 -22.12
N LEU A 276 -21.85 34.18 -20.88
CA LEU A 276 -22.18 33.26 -19.78
C LEU A 276 -23.66 33.46 -19.41
N ASN A 277 -24.48 32.42 -19.55
CA ASN A 277 -25.88 32.44 -19.06
C ASN A 277 -25.95 31.95 -17.61
N ALA A 278 -25.00 32.38 -16.79
CA ALA A 278 -24.88 32.00 -15.39
C ALA A 278 -24.25 33.11 -14.56
N ASN A 279 -24.47 33.05 -13.25
CA ASN A 279 -23.77 33.88 -12.30
C ASN A 279 -22.26 33.54 -12.32
N VAL A 280 -21.41 34.56 -12.48
CA VAL A 280 -19.96 34.38 -12.60
C VAL A 280 -19.29 34.78 -11.29
N GLY A 281 -18.76 33.79 -10.59
CA GLY A 281 -17.95 34.01 -9.41
C GLY A 281 -16.48 33.99 -9.76
N ILE A 282 -15.78 35.10 -9.52
CA ILE A 282 -14.32 35.15 -9.65
C ILE A 282 -13.75 34.86 -8.26
N GLY A 283 -13.37 33.59 -8.06
CA GLY A 283 -13.00 33.07 -6.74
C GLY A 283 -14.20 32.68 -5.87
N LYS A 284 -15.38 32.41 -6.46
CA LYS A 284 -16.59 31.95 -5.75
C LYS A 284 -17.43 30.98 -6.59
N THR A 285 -17.89 29.90 -5.96
CA THR A 285 -18.49 28.74 -6.65
C THR A 285 -20.02 28.72 -6.66
N ALA A 286 -20.67 29.49 -5.79
CA ALA A 286 -22.13 29.72 -5.79
C ALA A 286 -22.41 31.24 -5.74
N PRO A 287 -22.00 31.99 -6.77
CA PRO A 287 -22.24 33.43 -6.86
C PRO A 287 -23.75 33.72 -6.81
N THR A 288 -24.18 34.60 -5.91
CA THR A 288 -25.59 35.01 -5.78
C THR A 288 -25.94 36.23 -6.64
N ALA A 289 -24.94 36.80 -7.30
CA ALA A 289 -25.04 37.93 -8.22
C ALA A 289 -24.32 37.60 -9.54
N TRP A 290 -24.57 38.38 -10.59
CA TRP A 290 -23.98 38.13 -11.91
C TRP A 290 -22.45 38.24 -11.94
N LEU A 291 -21.86 39.08 -11.07
CA LEU A 291 -20.41 39.17 -10.85
C LEU A 291 -20.11 39.23 -9.36
N ASP A 292 -19.58 38.14 -8.81
CA ASP A 292 -19.28 37.98 -7.39
C ASP A 292 -17.77 37.70 -7.23
N ILE A 293 -17.01 38.73 -6.83
CA ILE A 293 -15.55 38.68 -6.76
C ILE A 293 -15.12 38.45 -5.32
N SER A 294 -14.40 37.35 -5.10
CA SER A 294 -13.76 37.07 -3.82
C SER A 294 -12.61 38.04 -3.55
N GLY A 295 -12.43 38.46 -2.30
CA GLY A 295 -11.31 39.30 -1.85
C GLY A 295 -9.95 38.68 -2.21
N ALA A 296 -9.06 39.48 -2.80
CA ALA A 296 -7.81 39.05 -3.43
C ALA A 296 -6.90 38.24 -2.50
N THR A 297 -6.34 37.14 -3.02
CA THR A 297 -5.06 36.60 -2.54
C THR A 297 -3.99 36.80 -3.63
N THR A 298 -2.96 37.54 -3.24
CA THR A 298 -1.58 37.64 -3.77
C THR A 298 -1.33 38.07 -5.24
N SER A 299 -0.54 39.14 -5.35
CA SER A 299 0.24 39.68 -6.48
C SER A 299 -0.45 40.47 -7.60
N LYS A 300 -1.78 40.44 -7.74
CA LYS A 300 -2.51 41.38 -8.62
C LYS A 300 -3.84 41.81 -7.96
N PRO A 301 -4.23 43.09 -8.00
CA PRO A 301 -5.48 43.52 -7.39
C PRO A 301 -6.67 42.96 -8.19
N SER A 302 -7.67 42.42 -7.48
CA SER A 302 -8.90 41.89 -8.10
C SER A 302 -9.68 42.96 -8.88
N ILE A 303 -9.41 44.25 -8.62
CA ILE A 303 -9.96 45.41 -9.33
C ILE A 303 -8.86 46.49 -9.41
N ARG A 304 -8.57 47.05 -10.60
CA ARG A 304 -7.68 48.21 -10.78
C ARG A 304 -8.53 49.48 -10.92
N ILE A 305 -8.43 50.40 -9.96
CA ILE A 305 -9.08 51.73 -9.99
C ILE A 305 -7.99 52.77 -10.23
N ALA A 306 -8.08 53.54 -11.33
CA ALA A 306 -7.10 54.58 -11.67
C ALA A 306 -7.21 55.80 -10.74
N THR A 307 -6.09 56.48 -10.48
CA THR A 307 -6.02 57.71 -9.66
C THR A 307 -6.76 58.86 -10.34
N GLY A 308 -7.61 59.60 -9.60
CA GLY A 308 -8.37 60.72 -10.13
C GLY A 308 -8.82 61.70 -9.05
N SER A 309 -9.29 62.88 -9.44
CA SER A 309 -9.87 63.87 -8.53
C SER A 309 -11.23 63.43 -8.00
N GLU A 310 -11.60 63.92 -6.82
CA GLU A 310 -12.92 63.70 -6.22
C GLU A 310 -14.06 63.97 -7.22
N PRO A 311 -14.99 63.02 -7.41
CA PRO A 311 -16.20 63.24 -8.20
C PRO A 311 -17.00 64.44 -7.67
N SER A 312 -17.30 65.42 -8.52
CA SER A 312 -18.02 66.65 -8.12
C SER A 312 -19.49 66.45 -7.69
N ALA A 313 -20.05 65.26 -7.90
CA ALA A 313 -21.42 64.88 -7.52
C ALA A 313 -21.52 63.37 -7.23
N PRO A 314 -21.06 62.88 -6.06
CA PRO A 314 -21.02 61.46 -5.73
C PRO A 314 -22.38 60.90 -5.28
N VAL A 315 -22.57 59.59 -5.47
CA VAL A 315 -23.74 58.82 -5.03
C VAL A 315 -23.34 57.73 -4.02
N THR A 316 -24.25 57.35 -3.11
CA THR A 316 -23.96 56.36 -2.07
C THR A 316 -23.45 55.05 -2.68
N GLY A 317 -22.27 54.60 -2.25
CA GLY A 317 -21.61 53.40 -2.77
C GLY A 317 -20.56 53.67 -3.85
N ASP A 318 -20.40 54.92 -4.31
CA ASP A 318 -19.29 55.28 -5.19
C ASP A 318 -17.96 55.02 -4.48
N ILE A 319 -16.94 54.62 -5.25
CA ILE A 319 -15.57 54.37 -4.76
C ILE A 319 -14.58 55.09 -5.69
N TYR A 320 -13.69 55.92 -5.14
CA TYR A 320 -12.61 56.57 -5.91
C TYR A 320 -11.25 56.47 -5.21
N ASN A 321 -10.17 56.61 -5.97
CA ASN A 321 -8.81 56.68 -5.44
C ASN A 321 -8.26 58.09 -5.66
N ASP A 322 -7.94 58.80 -4.58
CA ASP A 322 -7.48 60.19 -4.62
C ASP A 322 -5.99 60.37 -4.96
N GLY A 323 -5.28 59.26 -5.18
CA GLY A 323 -3.83 59.20 -5.39
C GLY A 323 -3.10 58.47 -4.28
N ASP A 324 -3.63 58.52 -3.06
CA ASP A 324 -3.04 57.92 -1.86
C ASP A 324 -3.99 56.93 -1.16
N GLN A 325 -5.30 57.18 -1.17
CA GLN A 325 -6.32 56.43 -0.42
C GLN A 325 -7.48 56.00 -1.30
N LEU A 326 -8.04 54.82 -1.00
CA LEU A 326 -9.28 54.34 -1.61
C LEU A 326 -10.46 54.77 -0.75
N LYS A 327 -11.36 55.59 -1.30
CA LYS A 327 -12.49 56.17 -0.56
C LYS A 327 -13.82 55.68 -1.11
N TYR A 328 -14.79 55.43 -0.24
CA TYR A 328 -16.18 55.21 -0.63
C TYR A 328 -17.09 56.35 -0.15
N TYR A 329 -18.12 56.68 -0.92
CA TYR A 329 -19.09 57.69 -0.53
C TYR A 329 -20.24 57.03 0.22
N ASN A 330 -20.46 57.44 1.47
CA ASN A 330 -21.51 56.85 2.32
C ASN A 330 -22.90 57.51 2.12
N GLY A 331 -23.04 58.37 1.12
CA GLY A 331 -24.25 59.17 0.89
C GLY A 331 -24.21 60.56 1.51
N SER A 332 -23.12 60.93 2.19
CA SER A 332 -22.94 62.28 2.74
C SER A 332 -21.50 62.75 2.60
N THR A 333 -20.52 61.90 2.90
CA THR A 333 -19.09 62.22 2.83
C THR A 333 -18.29 61.04 2.28
N TRP A 334 -17.09 61.34 1.76
CA TRP A 334 -16.11 60.32 1.40
C TRP A 334 -15.43 59.76 2.65
N GLN A 335 -15.37 58.43 2.74
CA GLN A 335 -14.79 57.68 3.83
C GLN A 335 -13.61 56.86 3.29
N ASP A 336 -12.47 56.92 3.96
CA ASP A 336 -11.32 56.07 3.65
C ASP A 336 -11.64 54.61 4.01
N LEU A 337 -11.44 53.69 3.07
CA LEU A 337 -11.56 52.24 3.31
C LEU A 337 -10.36 51.66 4.09
N GLY A 338 -9.28 52.43 4.27
CA GLY A 338 -8.00 51.96 4.81
C GLY A 338 -7.63 52.39 6.24
N SER A 339 -8.33 53.31 6.91
CA SER A 339 -7.89 53.78 8.23
C SER A 339 -8.40 52.90 9.40
N THR A 340 -7.52 52.10 10.01
CA THR A 340 -7.75 51.57 11.38
C THR A 340 -7.29 52.63 12.39
N GLY A 341 -8.23 53.27 13.06
CA GLY A 341 -7.94 54.34 14.02
C GLY A 341 -7.02 53.89 15.15
N THR A 342 -5.88 54.56 15.29
CA THR A 342 -5.09 54.57 16.52
C THR A 342 -5.82 55.45 17.55
N GLY A 343 -6.57 54.83 18.46
CA GLY A 343 -7.22 55.52 19.56
C GLY A 343 -7.69 54.52 20.60
N ALA A 344 -7.22 54.69 21.83
CA ALA A 344 -7.52 53.84 22.98
C ALA A 344 -9.03 53.57 23.16
N SER A 345 -9.34 52.31 23.50
CA SER A 345 -10.66 51.71 23.75
C SER A 345 -11.22 50.88 22.60
N GLY A 346 -11.20 49.56 22.81
CA GLY A 346 -12.25 48.67 22.31
C GLY A 346 -12.01 48.04 20.94
N VAL A 347 -11.12 47.05 20.88
CA VAL A 347 -11.53 45.79 20.24
C VAL A 347 -12.22 44.99 21.33
N THR A 348 -13.50 45.30 21.58
CA THR A 348 -14.34 44.37 22.32
C THR A 348 -14.57 43.18 21.39
N GLY A 349 -13.86 42.08 21.65
CA GLY A 349 -14.27 40.78 21.15
C GLY A 349 -15.74 40.61 21.53
N SER A 350 -16.61 40.41 20.55
CA SER A 350 -18.06 40.48 20.75
C SER A 350 -18.64 39.28 21.51
N GLY A 351 -17.80 38.43 22.09
CA GLY A 351 -18.22 37.27 22.89
C GLY A 351 -19.02 36.22 22.11
N VAL A 352 -19.06 36.30 20.77
CA VAL A 352 -19.78 35.33 19.93
C VAL A 352 -19.01 34.02 19.90
N SER A 353 -19.72 32.93 20.18
CA SER A 353 -19.25 31.56 19.95
C SER A 353 -18.65 31.44 18.54
N GLY A 354 -17.38 31.04 18.44
CA GLY A 354 -16.71 30.73 17.16
C GLY A 354 -15.69 31.75 16.64
N GLN A 355 -15.38 32.84 17.36
CA GLN A 355 -14.27 33.74 16.99
C GLN A 355 -13.00 33.48 17.80
N ILE A 356 -11.89 33.28 17.10
CA ILE A 356 -10.53 33.27 17.67
C ILE A 356 -10.03 34.72 17.70
N SER A 357 -9.82 35.28 18.88
CA SER A 357 -9.26 36.63 19.05
C SER A 357 -7.76 36.57 19.26
N PHE A 358 -6.97 37.10 18.33
CA PHE A 358 -5.52 37.26 18.51
C PHE A 358 -5.23 38.52 19.32
N TRP A 359 -4.85 38.34 20.58
CA TRP A 359 -4.54 39.43 21.49
C TRP A 359 -3.05 39.47 21.83
N ASN A 360 -2.48 40.67 21.89
CA ASN A 360 -1.07 40.93 22.17
C ASN A 360 -0.96 42.02 23.24
N GLY A 361 -1.05 41.64 24.52
CA GLY A 361 -0.87 42.53 25.67
C GLY A 361 -0.36 41.78 26.89
N THR A 362 -0.37 42.43 28.06
CA THR A 362 0.21 41.89 29.31
C THR A 362 -0.80 41.37 30.34
N ASP A 363 -2.09 41.73 30.25
CA ASP A 363 -3.15 41.35 31.20
C ASP A 363 -3.97 40.10 30.79
N SER A 364 -4.45 39.30 31.74
CA SER A 364 -5.29 38.13 31.42
C SER A 364 -6.64 38.51 30.81
N ILE A 365 -7.05 37.86 29.71
CA ILE A 365 -8.39 38.02 29.11
C ILE A 365 -9.42 37.20 29.90
N ALA A 366 -10.51 37.82 30.35
CA ALA A 366 -11.65 37.12 30.94
C ALA A 366 -12.67 36.71 29.86
N GLY A 367 -13.11 35.44 29.86
CA GLY A 367 -14.12 34.89 28.94
C GLY A 367 -13.73 33.53 28.32
N SER A 368 -14.71 32.78 27.82
CA SER A 368 -14.52 31.47 27.16
C SER A 368 -14.02 31.63 25.72
N ASN A 369 -13.29 30.63 25.19
CA ASN A 369 -12.83 30.51 23.78
C ASN A 369 -11.67 31.42 23.32
N ASN A 370 -10.75 31.80 24.21
CA ASN A 370 -9.59 32.61 23.82
C ASN A 370 -8.35 31.75 23.61
N LEU A 371 -7.80 31.74 22.39
CA LEU A 371 -6.41 31.37 22.12
C LEU A 371 -5.56 32.63 22.25
N TRP A 372 -4.73 32.75 23.28
CA TRP A 372 -3.99 33.99 23.56
C TRP A 372 -2.49 33.74 23.74
N TRP A 373 -1.68 34.71 23.33
CA TRP A 373 -0.22 34.70 23.47
C TRP A 373 0.21 35.71 24.54
N ASN A 374 0.83 35.23 25.62
CA ASN A 374 1.39 36.08 26.66
C ASN A 374 2.86 36.41 26.33
N THR A 375 3.14 37.65 25.98
CA THR A 375 4.49 38.10 25.61
C THR A 375 5.47 38.18 26.79
N ALA A 376 4.98 38.35 28.03
CA ALA A 376 5.83 38.38 29.21
C ALA A 376 6.32 36.98 29.63
N SER A 377 5.52 35.94 29.37
CA SER A 377 5.84 34.56 29.74
C SER A 377 6.11 33.63 28.55
N GLY A 378 5.96 34.11 27.31
CA GLY A 378 6.23 33.36 26.08
C GLY A 378 5.24 32.21 25.81
N ASN A 379 4.02 32.29 26.33
CA ASN A 379 3.10 31.15 26.39
C ASN A 379 1.86 31.33 25.50
N LEU A 380 1.43 30.23 24.87
CA LEU A 380 0.14 30.09 24.19
C LEU A 380 -0.87 29.42 25.14
N GLY A 381 -2.01 30.07 25.42
CA GLY A 381 -3.05 29.57 26.32
C GLY A 381 -4.43 29.41 25.66
N ILE A 382 -5.23 28.45 26.15
CA ILE A 382 -6.65 28.21 25.82
C ILE A 382 -7.41 28.09 27.16
N ALA A 383 -8.58 28.74 27.35
CA ALA A 383 -9.41 28.66 28.58
C ALA A 383 -10.63 27.72 28.37
N ASP A 384 -11.15 26.93 29.35
CA ASP A 384 -11.34 27.09 30.80
C ASP A 384 -10.84 25.92 31.72
N THR A 385 -10.92 26.14 33.05
CA THR A 385 -10.66 25.32 34.28
C THR A 385 -9.51 24.31 34.38
N GLU A 386 -8.98 23.78 33.29
CA GLU A 386 -7.81 22.91 33.26
C GLU A 386 -6.90 23.37 32.11
N GLN A 387 -5.76 23.97 32.46
CA GLN A 387 -4.96 24.73 31.51
C GLN A 387 -4.12 23.81 30.62
N PHE A 388 -4.47 23.74 29.33
CA PHE A 388 -3.56 23.31 28.28
C PHE A 388 -2.56 24.44 28.00
N VAL A 389 -1.38 24.38 28.62
CA VAL A 389 -0.28 25.33 28.38
C VAL A 389 0.79 24.65 27.54
N ILE A 390 1.00 25.09 26.30
CA ILE A 390 2.18 24.68 25.54
C ILE A 390 3.31 25.66 25.88
N LYS A 391 4.27 25.20 26.69
CA LYS A 391 5.52 25.93 26.98
C LYS A 391 6.60 25.47 26.02
N ALA A 392 7.03 26.33 25.10
CA ALA A 392 8.25 26.09 24.32
C ALA A 392 9.45 26.61 25.11
N ASN A 393 10.08 25.77 25.92
CA ASN A 393 11.32 26.13 26.62
C ASN A 393 12.49 26.17 25.63
N ALA A 394 13.32 27.23 25.70
CA ALA A 394 14.48 27.41 24.81
C ALA A 394 15.57 26.32 24.96
N THR A 395 15.53 25.58 26.07
CA THR A 395 16.38 24.40 26.33
C THR A 395 15.48 23.25 26.78
N GLN A 396 15.38 22.21 25.95
CA GLN A 396 14.57 21.03 26.26
C GLN A 396 15.35 20.08 27.18
N SER A 397 14.76 19.68 28.30
CA SER A 397 15.33 18.68 29.21
C SER A 397 14.23 17.90 29.92
N ASN A 398 14.60 16.82 30.63
CA ASN A 398 13.65 16.03 31.42
C ASN A 398 12.99 16.82 32.56
N THR A 399 13.57 17.96 32.96
CA THR A 399 13.00 18.91 33.93
C THR A 399 12.33 20.13 33.26
N GLN A 400 12.42 20.25 31.94
CA GLN A 400 11.84 21.30 31.10
C GLN A 400 11.21 20.67 29.84
N PRO A 401 10.04 20.01 29.96
CA PRO A 401 9.42 19.23 28.89
C PRO A 401 8.97 20.08 27.69
N LEU A 402 8.78 19.43 26.54
CA LEU A 402 8.30 20.03 25.28
C LEU A 402 6.81 20.40 25.36
N ILE A 403 5.99 19.52 25.93
CA ILE A 403 4.57 19.76 26.21
C ILE A 403 4.31 19.37 27.67
N GLN A 404 3.69 20.27 28.43
CA GLN A 404 3.33 20.03 29.83
C GLN A 404 1.87 20.38 30.08
N LEU A 405 1.07 19.38 30.46
CA LEU A 405 -0.24 19.61 31.07
C LEU A 405 -0.04 19.81 32.57
N GLN A 406 -0.68 20.80 33.16
CA GLN A 406 -0.59 21.12 34.59
C GLN A 406 -1.98 21.40 35.18
N SER A 407 -2.16 21.18 36.47
CA SER A 407 -3.38 21.54 37.19
C SER A 407 -3.50 23.06 37.35
N SER A 408 -4.66 23.50 37.82
CA SER A 408 -4.93 24.90 38.18
C SER A 408 -4.02 25.44 39.29
N THR A 409 -3.38 24.58 40.09
CA THR A 409 -2.43 24.96 41.14
C THR A 409 -0.96 24.86 40.68
N GLY A 410 -0.72 24.58 39.40
CA GLY A 410 0.62 24.46 38.81
C GLY A 410 1.27 23.09 38.96
N THR A 411 0.53 22.07 39.42
CA THR A 411 1.09 20.71 39.54
C THR A 411 1.11 20.01 38.17
N PRO A 412 2.24 19.50 37.66
CA PRO A 412 2.27 18.81 36.37
C PRO A 412 1.43 17.52 36.36
N LEU A 413 0.62 17.32 35.32
CA LEU A 413 -0.27 16.18 35.10
C LEU A 413 0.25 15.23 33.99
N LEU A 414 0.77 15.78 32.89
CA LEU A 414 1.39 15.03 31.81
C LEU A 414 2.61 15.80 31.29
N SER A 415 3.69 15.09 31.02
CA SER A 415 4.89 15.64 30.38
C SER A 415 5.22 14.79 29.17
N ILE A 416 5.40 15.44 28.03
CA ILE A 416 5.95 14.86 26.81
C ILE A 416 7.32 15.49 26.63
N THR A 417 8.36 14.67 26.71
CA THR A 417 9.73 15.08 26.47
C THR A 417 10.27 14.26 25.30
N SER A 418 10.64 14.95 24.22
CA SER A 418 11.64 14.47 23.28
C SER A 418 12.89 15.31 23.52
N ASP A 419 13.98 14.69 23.93
CA ASP A 419 15.28 15.37 23.95
C ASP A 419 15.97 15.21 22.58
N ASN A 420 17.12 15.84 22.42
CA ASN A 420 17.88 15.85 21.15
C ASN A 420 18.48 14.48 20.79
N GLU A 421 18.24 13.43 21.57
CA GLU A 421 18.94 12.13 21.49
C GLU A 421 17.95 10.95 21.40
N THR A 422 16.78 11.18 20.77
CA THR A 422 15.75 10.19 20.40
C THR A 422 14.99 9.50 21.55
N ASN A 423 15.03 10.06 22.77
CA ASN A 423 14.17 9.56 23.86
C ASN A 423 12.70 10.00 23.68
N ALA A 424 11.77 9.15 24.12
CA ALA A 424 10.34 9.43 24.13
C ALA A 424 9.76 9.18 25.53
N PHE A 425 9.52 10.25 26.30
CA PHE A 425 8.97 10.15 27.65
C PHE A 425 7.55 10.69 27.71
N PHE A 426 6.61 9.86 28.17
CA PHE A 426 5.19 10.17 28.30
C PHE A 426 4.70 9.82 29.70
N GLY A 427 4.47 10.83 30.55
CA GLY A 427 3.95 10.62 31.91
C GLY A 427 4.69 11.47 32.94
N TYR A 428 4.05 11.70 34.09
CA TYR A 428 4.66 12.51 35.16
C TYR A 428 5.95 11.86 35.67
N ARG A 429 7.06 12.61 35.59
CA ARG A 429 8.43 12.20 35.98
C ARG A 429 8.96 10.94 35.27
N ALA A 430 8.40 10.58 34.11
CA ALA A 430 9.01 9.57 33.24
C ALA A 430 10.43 10.03 32.85
N GLY A 431 11.44 9.16 33.03
CA GLY A 431 12.84 9.47 32.70
C GLY A 431 13.48 10.63 33.48
N SER A 432 12.95 11.01 34.65
CA SER A 432 13.35 12.26 35.32
C SER A 432 14.83 12.37 35.71
N ALA A 433 15.50 11.24 35.99
CA ALA A 433 16.92 11.20 36.32
C ALA A 433 17.80 10.82 35.11
N ASN A 434 17.22 10.68 33.91
CA ASN A 434 17.95 10.29 32.71
C ASN A 434 19.01 11.35 32.39
N THR A 435 20.28 10.98 32.63
CA THR A 435 21.46 11.84 32.45
C THR A 435 22.13 11.53 31.12
N TYR A 436 22.30 12.55 30.28
CA TYR A 436 22.98 12.44 29.00
C TYR A 436 24.45 12.87 29.15
N GLY A 437 25.36 12.20 28.42
CA GLY A 437 26.79 12.52 28.46
C GLY A 437 27.68 11.91 27.37
N SER A 438 27.14 11.03 26.51
CA SER A 438 27.83 10.41 25.36
C SER A 438 26.81 9.60 24.54
N ALA A 439 27.13 9.26 23.27
CA ALA A 439 26.30 8.45 22.35
C ALA A 439 25.92 7.04 22.89
N THR A 440 26.46 6.65 24.04
CA THR A 440 26.22 5.36 24.72
C THR A 440 25.64 5.54 26.13
N SER A 441 25.09 6.71 26.48
CA SER A 441 24.54 6.99 27.81
C SER A 441 23.23 7.76 27.72
N GLY A 442 22.14 7.14 28.18
CA GLY A 442 20.85 7.81 28.38
C GLY A 442 20.03 8.08 27.11
N GLY A 443 20.37 7.53 25.94
CA GLY A 443 19.65 7.75 24.67
C GLY A 443 18.74 6.59 24.23
N ASN A 444 17.87 6.83 23.24
CA ASN A 444 16.95 5.84 22.62
C ASN A 444 15.98 5.13 23.59
N ASN A 445 15.62 5.75 24.71
CA ASN A 445 14.69 5.18 25.68
C ASN A 445 13.24 5.61 25.38
N THR A 446 12.28 4.69 25.49
CA THR A 446 10.84 4.99 25.45
C THR A 446 10.24 4.70 26.81
N PHE A 447 9.81 5.71 27.56
CA PHE A 447 9.22 5.55 28.89
C PHE A 447 7.80 6.11 28.93
N ILE A 448 6.81 5.24 29.13
CA ILE A 448 5.39 5.59 29.13
C ILE A 448 4.76 5.18 30.46
N GLY A 449 4.35 6.14 31.28
CA GLY A 449 3.70 5.92 32.57
C GLY A 449 4.18 6.86 33.68
N TYR A 450 3.45 6.86 34.80
CA TYR A 450 3.88 7.56 36.01
C TYR A 450 5.19 6.96 36.54
N LEU A 451 6.23 7.78 36.69
CA LEU A 451 7.57 7.38 37.18
C LEU A 451 8.28 6.26 36.38
N SER A 452 7.84 5.94 35.16
CA SER A 452 8.51 4.95 34.30
C SER A 452 9.96 5.36 34.03
N GLY A 453 10.92 4.48 34.31
CA GLY A 453 12.35 4.77 34.13
C GLY A 453 12.87 5.98 34.94
N SER A 454 12.17 6.38 36.01
CA SER A 454 12.42 7.68 36.68
C SER A 454 13.82 7.86 37.29
N SER A 455 14.51 6.76 37.63
CA SER A 455 15.89 6.77 38.15
C SER A 455 16.94 6.39 37.12
N ASN A 456 16.56 6.07 35.86
CA ASN A 456 17.52 5.73 34.80
C ASN A 456 18.58 6.81 34.72
N THR A 457 19.86 6.53 34.94
CA THR A 457 20.91 7.55 34.82
C THR A 457 21.62 7.42 33.49
N SER A 458 22.20 6.26 33.18
CA SER A 458 22.97 6.02 31.94
C SER A 458 22.37 4.97 31.01
N GLY A 459 21.33 4.24 31.43
CA GLY A 459 20.75 3.16 30.62
C GLY A 459 20.26 3.64 29.26
N TYR A 460 20.57 2.90 28.19
CA TYR A 460 20.18 3.24 26.81
C TYR A 460 19.33 2.13 26.16
N GLN A 461 18.52 2.51 25.16
CA GLN A 461 17.68 1.58 24.38
C GLN A 461 16.62 0.80 25.19
N ASN A 462 16.15 1.34 26.32
CA ASN A 462 15.10 0.68 27.12
C ASN A 462 13.69 1.06 26.62
N THR A 463 12.78 0.08 26.53
CA THR A 463 11.37 0.30 26.23
C THR A 463 10.52 -0.05 27.44
N VAL A 464 9.83 0.94 28.01
CA VAL A 464 9.14 0.83 29.30
C VAL A 464 7.73 1.39 29.18
N VAL A 465 6.74 0.59 29.52
CA VAL A 465 5.33 0.97 29.51
C VAL A 465 4.66 0.46 30.78
N GLY A 466 4.28 1.37 31.67
CA GLY A 466 3.64 1.04 32.94
C GLY A 466 4.05 1.97 34.07
N SER A 467 3.14 2.17 35.04
CA SER A 467 3.45 2.96 36.23
C SER A 467 4.51 2.24 37.07
N ASN A 468 5.55 2.99 37.45
CA ASN A 468 6.76 2.52 38.14
C ASN A 468 7.51 1.37 37.43
N ALA A 469 7.25 1.09 36.15
CA ALA A 469 8.06 0.13 35.42
C ALA A 469 9.50 0.64 35.27
N LEU A 470 10.49 -0.23 35.46
CA LEU A 470 11.92 0.11 35.40
C LEU A 470 12.34 1.30 36.31
N ALA A 471 11.59 1.61 37.37
CA ALA A 471 11.73 2.88 38.08
C ALA A 471 13.07 3.11 38.78
N LYS A 472 13.77 2.04 39.18
CA LYS A 472 15.10 2.12 39.81
C LYS A 472 16.25 1.66 38.91
N ASN A 473 16.08 1.71 37.58
CA ASN A 473 17.20 1.43 36.70
C ASN A 473 18.30 2.46 36.88
N VAL A 474 19.56 2.04 36.98
CA VAL A 474 20.70 2.98 37.06
C VAL A 474 21.43 2.97 35.73
N GLY A 475 21.92 1.79 35.29
CA GLY A 475 22.69 1.67 34.05
C GLY A 475 22.33 0.49 33.15
N GLY A 476 21.19 -0.19 33.37
CA GLY A 476 20.79 -1.31 32.52
C GLY A 476 20.32 -0.87 31.14
N ASP A 477 20.71 -1.64 30.13
CA ASP A 477 20.51 -1.34 28.72
C ASP A 477 19.62 -2.37 28.02
N LYS A 478 18.91 -1.92 26.98
CA LYS A 478 18.11 -2.78 26.08
C LYS A 478 17.06 -3.64 26.82
N ASN A 479 16.48 -3.11 27.90
CA ASN A 479 15.45 -3.81 28.64
C ASN A 479 14.05 -3.44 28.12
N GLU A 480 13.16 -4.43 28.08
CA GLU A 480 11.74 -4.29 27.76
C GLU A 480 10.90 -4.52 29.02
N ALA A 481 10.19 -3.50 29.51
CA ALA A 481 9.39 -3.60 30.72
C ALA A 481 7.95 -3.13 30.46
N PHE A 482 6.99 -4.05 30.43
CA PHE A 482 5.58 -3.77 30.17
C PHE A 482 4.71 -4.23 31.35
N GLY A 483 4.09 -3.30 32.07
CA GLY A 483 3.20 -3.60 33.20
C GLY A 483 3.51 -2.77 34.45
N TYR A 484 2.60 -2.77 35.42
CA TYR A 484 2.82 -2.07 36.69
C TYR A 484 3.99 -2.71 37.45
N GLN A 485 5.02 -1.91 37.73
CA GLN A 485 6.23 -2.31 38.43
C GLN A 485 7.01 -3.49 37.81
N ALA A 486 6.83 -3.72 36.49
CA ALA A 486 7.71 -4.63 35.75
C ALA A 486 9.16 -4.14 35.83
N LEU A 487 10.10 -5.04 36.12
CA LEU A 487 11.54 -4.78 36.18
C LEU A 487 11.93 -3.64 37.16
N TYR A 488 11.18 -3.47 38.25
CA TYR A 488 11.23 -2.30 39.14
C TYR A 488 12.64 -1.95 39.66
N SER A 489 13.46 -2.93 40.07
CA SER A 489 14.74 -2.72 40.76
C SER A 489 16.02 -2.99 39.96
N ASN A 490 15.98 -2.94 38.62
CA ASN A 490 17.11 -3.27 37.73
C ASN A 490 18.34 -2.36 37.84
N THR A 491 19.30 -2.60 38.73
CA THR A 491 20.44 -1.67 38.88
C THR A 491 21.43 -1.67 37.71
N GLY A 492 21.64 -2.79 37.02
CA GLY A 492 22.56 -2.90 35.88
C GLY A 492 22.36 -4.11 34.95
N GLY A 493 21.24 -4.83 35.07
CA GLY A 493 20.91 -5.94 34.17
C GLY A 493 20.58 -5.48 32.76
N ASN A 494 21.01 -6.24 31.75
CA ASN A 494 20.84 -5.90 30.35
C ASN A 494 19.98 -6.93 29.62
N GLN A 495 19.27 -6.48 28.58
CA GLN A 495 18.54 -7.36 27.66
C GLN A 495 17.50 -8.26 28.36
N ASN A 496 16.82 -7.73 29.38
CA ASN A 496 15.72 -8.43 30.04
C ASN A 496 14.37 -8.03 29.44
N THR A 497 13.47 -9.00 29.28
CA THR A 497 12.07 -8.80 28.89
C THR A 497 11.18 -9.10 30.08
N ALA A 498 10.41 -8.13 30.56
CA ALA A 498 9.53 -8.25 31.72
C ALA A 498 8.12 -7.75 31.34
N ILE A 499 7.17 -8.66 31.17
CA ILE A 499 5.80 -8.35 30.75
C ILE A 499 4.82 -8.90 31.79
N GLY A 500 4.20 -8.02 32.58
CA GLY A 500 3.26 -8.41 33.63
C GLY A 500 3.35 -7.53 34.87
N TYR A 501 2.45 -7.76 35.82
CA TYR A 501 2.52 -7.10 37.12
C TYR A 501 3.73 -7.65 37.90
N ALA A 502 4.66 -6.77 38.27
CA ALA A 502 5.83 -7.08 39.09
C ALA A 502 6.68 -8.28 38.59
N SER A 503 6.67 -8.54 37.27
CA SER A 503 7.61 -9.49 36.65
C SER A 503 9.04 -8.94 36.77
N LEU A 504 10.02 -9.78 37.13
CA LEU A 504 11.43 -9.38 37.33
C LEU A 504 11.64 -8.24 38.35
N TRP A 505 10.82 -8.16 39.40
CA TRP A 505 10.82 -7.02 40.33
C TRP A 505 12.17 -6.69 40.97
N THR A 506 12.90 -7.68 41.51
CA THR A 506 14.19 -7.46 42.20
C THR A 506 15.44 -7.72 41.34
N ASN A 507 15.33 -7.78 40.00
CA ASN A 507 16.51 -8.01 39.16
C ASN A 507 17.56 -6.94 39.48
N THR A 508 18.80 -7.30 39.83
CA THR A 508 19.86 -6.31 40.11
C THR A 508 20.82 -6.24 38.93
N THR A 509 21.54 -7.32 38.64
CA THR A 509 22.51 -7.41 37.51
C THR A 509 22.23 -8.59 36.56
N GLY A 510 21.17 -9.36 36.80
CA GLY A 510 20.76 -10.46 35.91
C GLY A 510 20.48 -9.95 34.49
N SER A 511 20.92 -10.69 33.48
CA SER A 511 20.81 -10.30 32.07
C SER A 511 20.21 -11.44 31.24
N TYR A 512 19.63 -11.10 30.10
CA TYR A 512 19.03 -12.07 29.17
C TYR A 512 17.84 -12.87 29.73
N ASN A 513 17.13 -12.34 30.73
CA ASN A 513 15.96 -13.01 31.29
C ASN A 513 14.67 -12.60 30.57
N THR A 514 13.76 -13.55 30.33
CA THR A 514 12.41 -13.32 29.81
C THR A 514 11.38 -13.73 30.87
N ALA A 515 10.65 -12.78 31.42
CA ALA A 515 9.58 -12.99 32.39
C ALA A 515 8.25 -12.45 31.85
N ILE A 516 7.27 -13.32 31.67
CA ILE A 516 5.94 -12.97 31.16
C ILE A 516 4.88 -13.54 32.10
N GLY A 517 4.22 -12.69 32.89
CA GLY A 517 3.19 -13.09 33.85
C GLY A 517 3.23 -12.32 35.16
N TYR A 518 2.19 -12.50 35.99
CA TYR A 518 2.14 -11.96 37.35
C TYR A 518 3.23 -12.61 38.21
N TYR A 519 4.17 -11.83 38.75
CA TYR A 519 5.29 -12.32 39.59
C TYR A 519 6.23 -13.35 38.93
N ALA A 520 6.27 -13.44 37.59
CA ALA A 520 7.27 -14.23 36.90
C ALA A 520 8.68 -13.69 37.23
N LEU A 521 9.62 -14.55 37.65
CA LEU A 521 10.98 -14.18 38.08
C LEU A 521 11.05 -13.05 39.14
N LEU A 522 10.07 -13.00 40.06
CA LEU A 522 9.95 -11.92 41.06
C LEU A 522 11.25 -11.61 41.80
N GLU A 523 11.92 -12.64 42.32
CA GLU A 523 13.10 -12.54 43.20
C GLU A 523 14.44 -12.83 42.49
N ASN A 524 14.49 -12.77 41.15
CA ASN A 524 15.77 -12.90 40.44
C ASN A 524 16.68 -11.73 40.83
N THR A 525 17.90 -12.00 41.29
CA THR A 525 18.85 -10.93 41.66
C THR A 525 20.00 -10.83 40.68
N ILE A 526 20.69 -11.94 40.41
CA ILE A 526 21.83 -12.01 39.47
C ILE A 526 21.68 -13.08 38.38
N GLY A 527 20.68 -13.96 38.48
CA GLY A 527 20.45 -15.04 37.52
C GLY A 527 20.31 -14.55 36.07
N GLN A 528 20.80 -15.35 35.13
CA GLN A 528 20.90 -15.02 33.70
C GLN A 528 20.25 -16.10 32.83
N ASP A 529 19.82 -15.69 31.63
CA ASP A 529 19.32 -16.59 30.59
C ASP A 529 18.10 -17.44 31.02
N ASN A 530 17.25 -16.93 31.92
CA ASN A 530 16.05 -17.63 32.37
C ASN A 530 14.80 -17.23 31.57
N ILE A 531 13.91 -18.19 31.31
CA ILE A 531 12.62 -17.98 30.66
C ILE A 531 11.50 -18.38 31.64
N ALA A 532 10.72 -17.42 32.12
CA ALA A 532 9.56 -17.63 32.97
C ALA A 532 8.29 -17.13 32.30
N MET A 533 7.33 -18.00 31.99
CA MET A 533 6.05 -17.60 31.41
C MET A 533 4.89 -18.20 32.19
N GLY A 534 4.13 -17.38 32.90
CA GLY A 534 3.02 -17.81 33.77
C GLY A 534 3.05 -17.10 35.12
N GLU A 535 1.94 -17.21 35.87
CA GLU A 535 1.86 -16.70 37.24
C GLU A 535 2.92 -17.37 38.12
N SER A 536 3.77 -16.57 38.79
CA SER A 536 4.83 -17.01 39.70
C SER A 536 5.78 -18.07 39.13
N ALA A 537 5.92 -18.17 37.81
CA ALA A 537 6.92 -19.04 37.20
C ALA A 537 8.33 -18.55 37.62
N LEU A 538 9.18 -19.45 38.12
CA LEU A 538 10.53 -19.14 38.61
C LEU A 538 10.58 -17.99 39.65
N SER A 539 9.55 -17.80 40.48
CA SER A 539 9.44 -16.60 41.33
C SER A 539 10.57 -16.43 42.35
N SER A 540 11.15 -17.50 42.89
CA SER A 540 12.26 -17.46 43.86
C SER A 540 13.63 -17.79 43.26
N ASN A 541 13.81 -17.51 41.96
CA ASN A 541 15.04 -17.80 41.22
C ASN A 541 16.17 -16.80 41.49
N VAL A 542 16.75 -16.82 42.70
CA VAL A 542 17.71 -15.80 43.16
C VAL A 542 18.96 -15.72 42.28
N ASP A 543 19.63 -16.86 42.05
CA ASP A 543 20.96 -16.96 41.42
C ASP A 543 21.03 -17.97 40.25
N ALA A 544 19.95 -18.70 39.95
CA ALA A 544 20.05 -19.78 38.96
C ALA A 544 19.99 -19.27 37.53
N ASN A 545 20.68 -19.99 36.65
CA ASN A 545 20.83 -19.64 35.25
C ASN A 545 20.19 -20.68 34.33
N GLU A 546 19.89 -20.26 33.11
CA GLU A 546 19.50 -21.14 31.99
C GLU A 546 18.30 -22.05 32.32
N SER A 547 17.35 -21.55 33.12
CA SER A 547 16.13 -22.30 33.48
C SER A 547 14.91 -21.80 32.72
N THR A 548 14.09 -22.72 32.21
CA THR A 548 12.84 -22.45 31.49
C THR A 548 11.65 -22.96 32.30
N GLY A 549 10.83 -22.08 32.85
CA GLY A 549 9.57 -22.39 33.52
C GLY A 549 8.38 -21.81 32.76
N ILE A 550 7.53 -22.65 32.19
CA ILE A 550 6.34 -22.22 31.42
C ILE A 550 5.09 -22.88 32.01
N GLY A 551 4.17 -22.08 32.53
CA GLY A 551 2.98 -22.50 33.27
C GLY A 551 2.92 -21.83 34.62
N ALA A 552 1.71 -21.66 35.17
CA ALA A 552 1.56 -21.09 36.50
C ALA A 552 2.23 -21.97 37.56
N PHE A 553 3.06 -21.35 38.41
CA PHE A 553 3.86 -21.97 39.46
C PHE A 553 4.90 -23.00 38.97
N ALA A 554 5.26 -22.98 37.68
CA ALA A 554 6.34 -23.80 37.16
C ALA A 554 7.68 -23.34 37.77
N LEU A 555 8.41 -24.26 38.40
CA LEU A 555 9.68 -23.97 39.09
C LEU A 555 9.59 -22.80 40.10
N GLU A 556 8.44 -22.58 40.74
CA GLU A 556 8.18 -21.44 41.63
C GLU A 556 9.30 -21.19 42.66
N TYR A 557 9.80 -22.26 43.30
CA TYR A 557 10.82 -22.21 44.34
C TYR A 557 12.23 -22.60 43.86
N ASN A 558 12.52 -22.47 42.57
CA ASN A 558 13.78 -22.93 41.99
C ASN A 558 14.96 -22.00 42.24
N THR A 559 16.06 -22.56 42.74
CA THR A 559 17.39 -21.92 42.89
C THR A 559 18.52 -22.70 42.19
N GLY A 560 18.22 -23.82 41.52
CA GLY A 560 19.17 -24.61 40.73
C GLY A 560 19.10 -24.32 39.21
N SER A 561 20.22 -24.48 38.50
CA SER A 561 20.36 -24.09 37.10
C SER A 561 19.97 -25.20 36.10
N TYR A 562 19.82 -24.83 34.83
CA TYR A 562 19.58 -25.74 33.70
C TYR A 562 18.28 -26.59 33.81
N ASN A 563 17.24 -26.08 34.47
CA ASN A 563 15.97 -26.79 34.63
C ASN A 563 14.94 -26.34 33.58
N THR A 564 14.24 -27.30 32.97
CA THR A 564 13.12 -27.05 32.04
C THR A 564 11.84 -27.60 32.64
N ALA A 565 10.82 -26.76 32.82
CA ALA A 565 9.50 -27.16 33.28
C ALA A 565 8.40 -26.54 32.42
N LEU A 566 7.45 -27.36 31.97
CA LEU A 566 6.30 -26.94 31.16
C LEU A 566 5.01 -27.56 31.72
N GLY A 567 4.15 -26.74 32.31
CA GLY A 567 2.87 -27.16 32.87
C GLY A 567 2.55 -26.48 34.20
N TYR A 568 1.27 -26.55 34.62
CA TYR A 568 0.85 -26.05 35.92
C TYR A 568 1.60 -26.80 37.05
N ARG A 569 2.34 -26.07 37.90
CA ARG A 569 3.15 -26.60 39.00
C ARG A 569 4.19 -27.65 38.61
N ALA A 570 4.66 -27.65 37.37
CA ALA A 570 5.76 -28.51 36.96
C ALA A 570 7.04 -28.11 37.72
N GLY A 571 7.66 -29.06 38.44
CA GLY A 571 8.86 -28.80 39.25
C GLY A 571 8.69 -27.76 40.37
N GLN A 572 7.46 -27.49 40.84
CA GLN A 572 7.16 -26.36 41.74
C GLN A 572 8.13 -26.20 42.92
N TYR A 573 8.50 -27.30 43.58
CA TYR A 573 9.37 -27.30 44.75
C TYR A 573 10.84 -27.67 44.47
N ASN A 574 11.28 -27.60 43.21
CA ASN A 574 12.66 -27.90 42.81
C ASN A 574 13.65 -26.82 43.30
N GLN A 575 14.07 -26.87 44.56
CA GLN A 575 14.96 -25.86 45.12
C GLN A 575 16.35 -25.89 44.47
N THR A 576 17.19 -26.88 44.76
CA THR A 576 18.59 -26.87 44.29
C THR A 576 18.88 -27.83 43.13
N GLY A 577 17.87 -28.52 42.60
CA GLY A 577 18.08 -29.54 41.57
C GLY A 577 18.59 -28.93 40.27
N VAL A 578 19.44 -29.66 39.55
CA VAL A 578 20.10 -29.18 38.33
C VAL A 578 19.78 -30.10 37.14
N GLY A 579 19.55 -29.51 35.96
CA GLY A 579 19.46 -30.29 34.71
C GLY A 579 18.17 -31.10 34.57
N ASN A 580 17.08 -30.74 35.25
CA ASN A 580 15.83 -31.50 35.20
C ASN A 580 14.90 -31.07 34.05
N VAL A 581 14.08 -32.01 33.57
CA VAL A 581 13.04 -31.82 32.55
C VAL A 581 11.70 -32.28 33.12
N PHE A 582 10.78 -31.34 33.38
CA PHE A 582 9.47 -31.58 33.97
C PHE A 582 8.35 -31.11 33.04
N LEU A 583 7.74 -32.02 32.27
CA LEU A 583 6.70 -31.71 31.30
C LEU A 583 5.36 -32.29 31.76
N GLY A 584 4.32 -31.46 31.89
CA GLY A 584 2.96 -31.84 32.28
C GLY A 584 2.50 -31.30 33.64
N TRP A 585 1.20 -31.42 33.92
CA TRP A 585 0.58 -30.92 35.15
C TRP A 585 1.16 -31.62 36.39
N GLU A 586 1.72 -30.86 37.33
CA GLU A 586 2.39 -31.36 38.54
C GLU A 586 3.50 -32.40 38.28
N SER A 587 4.08 -32.40 37.07
CA SER A 587 5.23 -33.25 36.74
C SER A 587 6.43 -32.83 37.59
N GLY A 588 7.02 -33.78 38.33
CA GLY A 588 8.13 -33.49 39.25
C GLY A 588 7.81 -32.49 40.36
N ALA A 589 6.54 -32.25 40.71
CA ALA A 589 6.17 -31.09 41.54
C ALA A 589 6.85 -31.04 42.92
N SER A 590 7.12 -32.20 43.55
CA SER A 590 7.82 -32.27 44.84
C SER A 590 9.31 -32.58 44.72
N ALA A 591 9.84 -32.71 43.48
CA ALA A 591 11.26 -32.93 43.26
C ALA A 591 12.06 -31.89 44.03
N GLY A 592 12.91 -32.33 44.95
CA GLY A 592 13.83 -31.42 45.64
C GLY A 592 13.23 -30.53 46.72
N ALA A 593 12.25 -30.99 47.50
CA ALA A 593 11.76 -30.29 48.70
C ALA A 593 12.83 -29.90 49.76
N ARG A 594 14.14 -30.17 49.55
CA ARG A 594 15.29 -29.53 50.24
C ARG A 594 16.72 -29.79 49.71
N SER A 595 17.01 -30.68 48.73
CA SER A 595 18.30 -30.73 47.99
C SER A 595 18.41 -31.87 46.94
N GLY A 596 19.08 -31.63 45.80
CA GLY A 596 19.90 -32.64 45.08
C GLY A 596 19.23 -33.62 44.10
N SER A 597 18.01 -33.36 43.61
CA SER A 597 17.36 -34.19 42.58
C SER A 597 17.77 -33.66 41.19
N ASP A 598 18.76 -34.30 40.57
CA ASP A 598 19.41 -33.81 39.35
C ASP A 598 19.16 -34.73 38.15
N TYR A 599 19.17 -34.15 36.94
CA TYR A 599 19.09 -34.89 35.67
C TYR A 599 17.87 -35.81 35.53
N ASN A 600 16.72 -35.43 36.10
CA ASN A 600 15.47 -36.19 35.97
C ASN A 600 14.67 -35.74 34.76
N VAL A 601 14.03 -36.68 34.08
CA VAL A 601 13.10 -36.45 32.98
C VAL A 601 11.73 -37.00 33.37
N THR A 602 10.76 -36.13 33.64
CA THR A 602 9.37 -36.52 33.94
C THR A 602 8.42 -35.90 32.93
N ILE A 603 7.64 -36.74 32.24
CA ILE A 603 6.76 -36.32 31.15
C ILE A 603 5.36 -36.94 31.34
N GLY A 604 4.35 -36.11 31.63
CA GLY A 604 2.97 -36.55 31.79
C GLY A 604 2.22 -35.88 32.96
N TYR A 605 1.00 -36.35 33.22
CA TYR A 605 0.18 -35.86 34.33
C TYR A 605 0.66 -36.47 35.64
N ARG A 606 1.08 -35.64 36.61
CA ARG A 606 1.57 -36.05 37.95
C ARG A 606 2.73 -37.05 37.94
N THR A 607 3.49 -37.09 36.87
CA THR A 607 4.66 -37.97 36.71
C THR A 607 5.76 -37.56 37.68
N GLY A 608 6.36 -38.51 38.41
CA GLY A 608 7.43 -38.21 39.36
C GLY A 608 7.05 -37.21 40.47
N LYS A 609 5.75 -37.06 40.77
CA LYS A 609 5.27 -35.99 41.66
C LYS A 609 5.92 -36.03 43.04
N SER A 610 6.24 -37.21 43.59
CA SER A 610 6.83 -37.38 44.93
C SER A 610 8.34 -37.62 44.94
N LEU A 611 9.05 -37.25 43.85
CA LEU A 611 10.51 -37.30 43.80
C LEU A 611 11.10 -36.66 45.08
N SER A 612 11.99 -37.38 45.75
CA SER A 612 12.54 -36.96 47.04
C SER A 612 13.88 -36.24 46.89
N ALA A 613 14.48 -35.83 48.01
CA ALA A 613 15.83 -35.29 47.99
C ALA A 613 16.83 -36.36 47.49
N ASN A 614 17.74 -35.99 46.60
CA ASN A 614 18.73 -36.89 45.98
C ASN A 614 18.17 -38.01 45.08
N SER A 615 16.97 -37.82 44.53
CA SER A 615 16.42 -38.70 43.48
C SER A 615 16.89 -38.21 42.11
N SER A 616 17.97 -38.79 41.56
CA SER A 616 18.62 -38.31 40.33
C SER A 616 18.61 -39.33 39.20
N ASN A 617 18.83 -38.86 37.96
CA ASN A 617 18.93 -39.68 36.74
C ASN A 617 17.69 -40.55 36.47
N ASN A 618 16.51 -40.09 36.85
CA ASN A 618 15.27 -40.83 36.60
C ASN A 618 14.61 -40.43 35.28
N VAL A 619 13.97 -41.39 34.60
CA VAL A 619 13.18 -41.16 33.38
C VAL A 619 11.77 -41.72 33.58
N PHE A 620 10.78 -40.84 33.74
CA PHE A 620 9.38 -41.20 33.95
C PHE A 620 8.53 -40.60 32.84
N ILE A 621 7.77 -41.43 32.13
CA ILE A 621 6.95 -41.01 30.99
C ILE A 621 5.57 -41.66 31.12
N GLY A 622 4.51 -40.87 31.32
CA GLY A 622 3.19 -41.42 31.54
C GLY A 622 2.31 -40.69 32.53
N ASN A 623 1.00 -40.99 32.53
CA ASN A 623 0.07 -40.52 33.56
C ASN A 623 0.39 -41.23 34.89
N GLY A 624 0.92 -40.51 35.88
CA GLY A 624 1.25 -41.11 37.19
C GLY A 624 2.52 -41.96 37.22
N ALA A 625 3.29 -42.06 36.13
CA ALA A 625 4.54 -42.81 36.11
C ALA A 625 5.52 -42.29 37.18
N GLY A 626 6.07 -43.19 38.00
CA GLY A 626 7.00 -42.85 39.09
C GLY A 626 6.40 -41.94 40.17
N TYR A 627 5.07 -41.87 40.32
CA TYR A 627 4.41 -40.92 41.24
C TYR A 627 4.93 -40.99 42.69
N ASN A 628 5.19 -42.20 43.20
CA ASN A 628 5.72 -42.46 44.55
C ASN A 628 7.22 -42.84 44.55
N GLU A 629 7.91 -42.77 43.41
CA GLU A 629 9.30 -43.17 43.31
C GLU A 629 10.23 -42.13 43.96
N THR A 630 11.11 -42.60 44.84
CA THR A 630 12.03 -41.77 45.62
C THR A 630 13.50 -42.15 45.38
N GLY A 631 13.77 -43.20 44.62
CA GLY A 631 15.09 -43.64 44.23
C GLY A 631 15.74 -42.81 43.11
N SER A 632 16.95 -43.23 42.74
CA SER A 632 17.69 -42.73 41.59
C SER A 632 17.80 -43.81 40.51
N ASN A 633 18.13 -43.40 39.29
CA ASN A 633 18.45 -44.27 38.15
C ASN A 633 17.27 -45.16 37.71
N LYS A 634 16.03 -44.71 37.85
CA LYS A 634 14.83 -45.49 37.52
C LYS A 634 14.22 -45.09 36.19
N LEU A 635 13.64 -46.07 35.48
CA LEU A 635 12.85 -45.89 34.26
C LEU A 635 11.41 -46.37 34.49
N TYR A 636 10.43 -45.51 34.23
CA TYR A 636 9.00 -45.86 34.22
C TYR A 636 8.38 -45.33 32.93
N ILE A 637 7.76 -46.22 32.14
CA ILE A 637 6.91 -45.82 31.00
C ILE A 637 5.54 -46.49 31.15
N GLU A 638 4.48 -45.70 31.32
CA GLU A 638 3.14 -46.18 31.70
C GLU A 638 2.04 -45.17 31.27
N GLY A 639 0.74 -45.52 31.28
CA GLY A 639 -0.36 -44.55 31.11
C GLY A 639 -1.73 -44.90 31.72
N ASP A 640 -1.85 -45.92 32.58
CA ASP A 640 -3.03 -46.33 33.31
C ASP A 640 -3.51 -45.38 34.43
N GLY A 641 -2.64 -44.47 34.92
CA GLY A 641 -3.01 -43.46 35.93
C GLY A 641 -3.33 -44.03 37.32
N LEU A 642 -3.07 -45.32 37.55
CA LEU A 642 -3.01 -45.92 38.87
C LEU A 642 -1.62 -45.58 39.40
N PHE A 643 -1.50 -45.02 40.60
CA PHE A 643 -0.22 -44.59 41.18
C PHE A 643 0.65 -45.81 41.52
N SER A 644 1.15 -46.46 40.49
CA SER A 644 1.43 -47.90 40.44
C SER A 644 2.84 -48.26 40.91
N GLU A 645 2.94 -49.46 41.48
CA GLU A 645 4.19 -50.10 41.88
C GLU A 645 4.93 -50.63 40.64
N PRO A 646 6.25 -50.90 40.71
CA PRO A 646 7.05 -51.35 39.56
C PRO A 646 6.42 -52.47 38.71
N ALA A 647 5.69 -53.40 39.35
CA ALA A 647 5.09 -54.58 38.73
C ALA A 647 3.92 -54.29 37.77
N ASP A 648 3.31 -53.11 37.85
CA ASP A 648 2.10 -52.75 37.09
C ASP A 648 2.40 -51.85 35.88
N THR A 649 3.68 -51.49 35.66
CA THR A 649 4.11 -50.58 34.58
C THR A 649 4.22 -51.28 33.22
N LEU A 650 4.03 -50.57 32.10
CA LEU A 650 4.28 -51.16 30.77
C LEU A 650 5.77 -51.48 30.55
N ILE A 651 6.64 -50.55 30.95
CA ILE A 651 8.11 -50.72 30.93
C ILE A 651 8.68 -50.19 32.25
N TYR A 652 9.45 -51.03 32.93
CA TYR A 652 10.23 -50.68 34.11
C TYR A 652 11.72 -50.88 33.84
N GLY A 653 12.57 -50.02 34.38
CA GLY A 653 14.01 -50.24 34.36
C GLY A 653 14.74 -49.65 35.56
N ASP A 654 15.93 -50.17 35.79
CA ASP A 654 16.88 -49.67 36.78
C ASP A 654 18.27 -49.58 36.15
N PHE A 655 18.67 -48.36 35.80
CA PHE A 655 19.97 -48.06 35.18
C PHE A 655 21.15 -48.37 36.10
N ALA A 656 20.97 -48.43 37.43
CA ALA A 656 22.06 -48.81 38.33
C ALA A 656 22.40 -50.30 38.25
N SER A 657 21.48 -51.12 37.76
CA SER A 657 21.63 -52.58 37.61
C SER A 657 21.58 -53.07 36.17
N ASP A 658 21.55 -52.15 35.20
CA ASP A 658 21.36 -52.44 33.78
C ASP A 658 20.12 -53.31 33.49
N LEU A 659 19.06 -53.14 34.29
CA LEU A 659 17.83 -53.94 34.19
C LEU A 659 16.76 -53.22 33.38
N LEU A 660 16.12 -53.96 32.45
CA LEU A 660 14.93 -53.53 31.72
C LEU A 660 13.89 -54.65 31.69
N THR A 661 12.68 -54.35 32.15
CA THR A 661 11.55 -55.27 32.24
C THR A 661 10.37 -54.75 31.44
N PHE A 662 9.77 -55.62 30.62
CA PHE A 662 8.53 -55.35 29.90
C PHE A 662 7.40 -56.19 30.52
N HIS A 663 6.35 -55.55 31.03
CA HIS A 663 5.16 -56.27 31.52
C HIS A 663 4.08 -56.39 30.43
N ALA A 664 4.52 -56.59 29.18
CA ALA A 664 3.68 -56.76 28.00
C ALA A 664 4.30 -57.76 27.01
N ASN A 665 3.50 -58.22 26.04
CA ASN A 665 3.98 -59.09 24.97
C ASN A 665 4.97 -58.35 24.06
N VAL A 666 6.24 -58.76 24.06
CA VAL A 666 7.29 -58.18 23.23
C VAL A 666 7.44 -58.96 21.93
N GLY A 667 7.24 -58.29 20.79
CA GLY A 667 7.34 -58.92 19.47
C GLY A 667 8.73 -58.74 18.89
N ILE A 668 9.50 -59.83 18.78
CA ILE A 668 10.81 -59.82 18.11
C ILE A 668 10.63 -60.40 16.70
N GLY A 669 10.70 -59.53 15.68
CA GLY A 669 10.66 -59.93 14.26
C GLY A 669 9.30 -60.39 13.72
N LYS A 670 8.18 -60.16 14.44
CA LYS A 670 6.80 -60.40 13.97
C LYS A 670 5.87 -59.26 14.40
N THR A 671 4.87 -58.95 13.56
CA THR A 671 3.72 -58.11 13.92
C THR A 671 2.69 -58.93 14.70
N ASN A 672 2.21 -58.44 15.86
CA ASN A 672 1.24 -59.08 16.77
C ASN A 672 1.69 -60.39 17.44
N PRO A 673 2.66 -60.34 18.38
CA PRO A 673 2.97 -61.47 19.25
C PRO A 673 1.78 -61.76 20.19
N THR A 674 1.05 -62.85 19.94
CA THR A 674 0.21 -63.46 20.98
C THR A 674 1.08 -64.34 21.86
N ALA A 675 0.79 -64.38 23.16
CA ALA A 675 1.55 -65.11 24.18
C ALA A 675 1.85 -66.56 23.80
#